data_AF-A0A4Q5RPZ8-F1
#
_entry.id   AF-A0A4Q5RPZ8-F1
#
_cell.length_a   1.000
_cell.length_b   1.000
_cell.length_c   1.000
_cell.angle_alpha   90.00
_cell.angle_beta   90.00
_cell.angle_gamma   90.00
#
_symmetry.space_group_name_H-M   'P 1'
#
loop_
_entity.id
_entity.type
_entity.pdbx_description
1 polymer ?
#
loop_
_entity_poly.entity_id
_entity_poly.type
_entity_poly.pdbx_seq_one_letter_code
_entity_poly.pdbx_strand_id
1 'polypeptide(L)'
;MASENQQDVEFERLIQRRRKFIEGLEANRGEINLDIFEDFYPDKAHFVYELLQNAEDAGATEVAFTLLSDRLICDHDGRAFTLADVTSITGLHDSTKASAKDKIGKFGVGFKSVFVYTQAPVVRSGDFSFQITQLILPEPKSQDVELGGRTRFELPLDNPKKPIGEAFAEIASGLKELDEKTLLFLSRLQSVRWKIEGESGGEILRVQHSDFHYETLKEVGGKAAASSHFLKFEQAVPGLDTQRVALAFPLDLLPGAPQFDASKTIARQLKVIAAEPGCVAVFFPAVKETSGLRFHLHGPFVPELSRASVKETDVNLPLFDLLAGLAASSLHEIRNLGLLSADFLAVLPNPQDQIPPRYQGIRTAILEEMKSQPLTPTFAKGHAPATRLIQARASLKELLSESDIEFLVSHEGEPPLWAIGAAQRNSRIDNLLTGLGIREWGLAKFLETLRNRSFRPSDQSSVWMMRKPSEWFQQFYALLNAEAGHELFRLKSQRIVLMSDASLGRGDQTFFANGATAGDVPVVDKGAYSAGNSKSQQDAAKAFLTDLGVRDIGAAEQVEIILRRRYTLEAKIPDDATYLKDLKRFISLVEKDADHADLFEDFYIFQGGDGQWYKPCAIYLDRPYLDTDLSAYHSALSAKDRLEALHPRYLEIELETKRIGAFASAVGASDTFEIRQDTCYANPEWDQLSTASGNWTSYGINRDFHIPHLQNILEEPSLELSRLIWKTISALTGHSGYWTATYRCNSSHPSRTASSRLVHELRTAKWIPQGDGVFVRPAEASRELLPKGFAFDPGYAWLKILNFGAAAARISAQAVEKDNAAKALGFTDAAEADRARQFSELPEDEQTKILAEIENRKKSAIPDRPLANPEQRAKRVREQALNAPDKQSEVRERSVSIGREDVKEQADSYLREHYRNADGELTCQLCKGPLPFKLEDGREYFEVVEFLPELTKRHPQNYLALCPNHSAMFRFVNGSRRTLRDDFRDLFGNELAVVLADRDMSLYFSKTHIVDLKAVLDAEEGLAEIRRMQKN
;
A
#
# COMPACT_ATOMS: atom_id res chain seq x y z
N MET A 1 87.66 50.17 11.40
CA MET A 1 88.66 50.85 12.26
C MET A 1 88.09 51.99 13.10
N ALA A 2 87.57 53.11 12.56
CA ALA A 2 87.04 54.19 13.41
C ALA A 2 85.69 53.86 14.10
N SER A 3 84.86 52.99 13.49
CA SER A 3 83.56 52.56 14.03
C SER A 3 83.64 51.44 15.07
N GLU A 4 84.54 50.45 14.89
CA GLU A 4 84.78 49.35 15.84
C GLU A 4 85.21 49.89 17.21
N ASN A 5 86.16 50.84 17.23
CA ASN A 5 86.67 51.41 18.47
C ASN A 5 85.61 52.22 19.24
N GLN A 6 84.52 52.66 18.59
CA GLN A 6 83.44 53.40 19.23
C GLN A 6 82.38 52.46 19.85
N GLN A 7 82.11 51.31 19.22
CA GLN A 7 81.19 50.31 19.76
C GLN A 7 81.77 49.63 21.01
N ASP A 8 83.07 49.33 21.03
CA ASP A 8 83.75 48.76 22.20
C ASP A 8 83.69 49.71 23.40
N VAL A 9 83.89 51.02 23.17
CA VAL A 9 83.82 52.05 24.23
C VAL A 9 82.40 52.16 24.79
N GLU A 10 81.38 52.14 23.94
CA GLU A 10 79.98 52.20 24.39
C GLU A 10 79.54 50.91 25.10
N PHE A 11 80.06 49.75 24.68
CA PHE A 11 79.83 48.50 25.37
C PHE A 11 80.46 48.51 26.77
N GLU A 12 81.71 48.96 26.91
CA GLU A 12 82.35 49.12 28.22
C GLU A 12 81.59 50.10 29.11
N ARG A 13 81.07 51.21 28.56
CA ARG A 13 80.19 52.13 29.30
C ARG A 13 78.92 51.45 29.81
N LEU A 14 78.30 50.58 29.01
CA LEU A 14 77.14 49.79 29.43
C LEU A 14 77.50 48.88 30.62
N ILE A 15 78.64 48.18 30.55
CA ILE A 15 79.14 47.30 31.61
C ILE A 15 79.30 48.08 32.92
N GLN A 16 80.01 49.20 32.87
CA GLN A 16 80.25 50.04 34.05
C GLN A 16 78.93 50.58 34.63
N ARG A 17 77.96 50.94 33.79
CA ARG A 17 76.64 51.39 34.23
C ARG A 17 75.87 50.27 34.94
N ARG A 18 75.92 49.03 34.43
CA ARG A 18 75.27 47.87 35.05
C ARG A 18 75.94 47.49 36.36
N ARG A 19 77.27 47.50 36.42
CA ARG A 19 78.03 47.22 37.65
C ARG A 19 77.69 48.21 38.76
N LYS A 20 77.68 49.52 38.48
CA LYS A 20 77.25 50.55 39.45
C LYS A 20 75.81 50.38 39.91
N PHE A 21 74.92 49.95 39.02
CA PHE A 21 73.52 49.70 39.37
C PHE A 21 73.39 48.50 40.33
N ILE A 22 74.12 47.42 40.07
CA ILE A 22 74.18 46.25 40.96
C ILE A 22 74.77 46.62 42.31
N GLU A 23 75.91 47.32 42.35
CA GLU A 23 76.53 47.78 43.60
C GLU A 23 75.54 48.62 44.43
N GLY A 24 74.76 49.48 43.77
CA GLY A 24 73.67 50.24 44.40
C GLY A 24 72.53 49.36 44.94
N LEU A 25 72.14 48.30 44.23
CA LEU A 25 71.14 47.34 44.71
C LEU A 25 71.65 46.52 45.90
N GLU A 26 72.90 46.07 45.86
CA GLU A 26 73.52 45.30 46.94
C GLU A 26 73.69 46.12 48.21
N ALA A 27 74.05 47.40 48.08
CA ALA A 27 74.12 48.34 49.20
C ALA A 27 72.77 48.57 49.90
N ASN A 28 71.65 48.34 49.20
CA ASN A 28 70.28 48.49 49.71
C ASN A 28 69.56 47.13 49.86
N ARG A 29 70.30 46.04 50.11
CA ARG A 29 69.74 44.69 50.27
C ARG A 29 68.58 44.66 51.27
N GLY A 30 67.39 44.24 50.80
CA GLY A 30 66.16 44.13 51.58
C GLY A 30 65.04 45.09 51.16
N GLU A 31 65.35 46.15 50.39
CA GLU A 31 64.35 47.13 49.92
C GLU A 31 63.74 46.76 48.56
N ILE A 32 64.45 45.98 47.74
CA ILE A 32 64.01 45.54 46.40
C ILE A 32 64.20 44.03 46.29
N ASN A 33 63.11 43.30 46.05
CA ASN A 33 63.15 41.86 45.84
C ASN A 33 63.39 41.54 44.35
N LEU A 34 64.56 41.01 44.02
CA LEU A 34 64.90 40.56 42.66
C LEU A 34 64.45 39.12 42.38
N ASP A 35 64.06 38.34 43.39
CA ASP A 35 63.58 36.97 43.23
C ASP A 35 62.20 36.90 42.54
N ILE A 36 61.52 38.05 42.35
CA ILE A 36 60.21 38.13 41.69
C ILE A 36 60.20 37.49 40.29
N PHE A 37 61.33 37.51 39.57
CA PHE A 37 61.41 36.99 38.20
C PHE A 37 61.32 35.46 38.12
N GLU A 38 61.67 34.74 39.19
CA GLU A 38 61.52 33.28 39.29
C GLU A 38 60.05 32.87 39.51
N ASP A 39 59.27 33.71 40.20
CA ASP A 39 57.85 33.44 40.55
C ASP A 39 56.85 33.73 39.40
N PHE A 40 57.23 34.49 38.37
CA PHE A 40 56.30 34.91 37.30
C PHE A 40 56.09 33.90 36.16
N TYR A 41 56.94 32.86 36.07
CA TYR A 41 56.88 31.86 35.00
C TYR A 41 56.66 30.45 35.58
N PRO A 42 55.42 30.11 35.96
CA PRO A 42 55.09 28.78 36.51
C PRO A 42 55.18 27.64 35.47
N ASP A 43 55.22 27.96 34.17
CA ASP A 43 55.30 26.97 33.09
C ASP A 43 56.75 26.54 32.82
N LYS A 44 56.97 25.22 32.89
CA LYS A 44 58.27 24.56 32.65
C LYS A 44 58.75 24.88 31.22
N ALA A 45 60.03 25.21 31.08
CA ALA A 45 60.70 25.55 29.82
C ALA A 45 60.08 26.67 28.94
N HIS A 46 59.24 27.57 29.46
CA HIS A 46 58.63 28.67 28.68
C HIS A 46 59.64 29.58 27.94
N PHE A 47 60.87 29.69 28.46
CA PHE A 47 61.96 30.46 27.83
C PHE A 47 62.28 30.02 26.40
N VAL A 48 61.93 28.79 25.99
CA VAL A 48 62.09 28.31 24.61
C VAL A 48 61.34 29.22 23.63
N TYR A 49 60.10 29.62 23.96
CA TYR A 49 59.32 30.53 23.13
C TYR A 49 59.91 31.95 23.09
N GLU A 50 60.57 32.39 24.17
CA GLU A 50 61.27 33.67 24.22
C GLU A 50 62.52 33.66 23.31
N LEU A 51 63.26 32.55 23.26
CA LEU A 51 64.37 32.37 22.32
C LEU A 51 63.89 32.32 20.87
N LEU A 52 62.76 31.65 20.60
CA LEU A 52 62.12 31.66 19.28
C LEU A 52 61.65 33.06 18.90
N GLN A 53 61.06 33.82 19.82
CA GLN A 53 60.65 35.20 19.58
C GLN A 53 61.86 36.09 19.26
N ASN A 54 62.96 35.96 20.00
CA ASN A 54 64.18 36.71 19.73
C ASN A 54 64.74 36.39 18.33
N ALA A 55 64.69 35.12 17.92
CA ALA A 55 65.10 34.70 16.58
C ALA A 55 64.17 35.30 15.51
N GLU A 56 62.85 35.23 15.70
CA GLU A 56 61.85 35.85 14.82
C GLU A 56 62.06 37.37 14.67
N ASP A 57 62.26 38.09 15.77
CA ASP A 57 62.52 39.54 15.78
C ASP A 57 63.87 39.90 15.14
N ALA A 58 64.85 38.99 15.19
CA ALA A 58 66.10 39.10 14.46
C ALA A 58 65.97 38.76 12.96
N GLY A 59 64.78 38.33 12.51
CA GLY A 59 64.52 37.94 11.14
C GLY A 59 65.10 36.58 10.76
N ALA A 60 65.30 35.69 11.74
CA ALA A 60 65.75 34.32 11.51
C ALA A 60 64.71 33.54 10.67
N THR A 61 65.20 32.62 9.86
CA THR A 61 64.38 31.62 9.16
C THR A 61 64.48 30.24 9.81
N GLU A 62 65.56 29.97 10.54
CA GLU A 62 65.82 28.69 11.19
C GLU A 62 66.36 28.85 12.62
N VAL A 63 65.84 28.03 13.55
CA VAL A 63 66.39 27.84 14.90
C VAL A 63 66.74 26.38 15.14
N ALA A 64 67.85 26.12 15.82
CA ALA A 64 68.27 24.79 16.24
C ALA A 64 68.62 24.75 17.74
N PHE A 65 67.94 23.88 18.48
CA PHE A 65 68.21 23.58 19.88
C PHE A 65 69.07 22.31 20.00
N THR A 66 70.14 22.35 20.77
CA THR A 66 70.93 21.17 21.13
C THR A 66 71.01 21.07 22.65
N LEU A 67 70.29 20.11 23.23
CA LEU A 67 70.29 19.84 24.66
C LEU A 67 71.30 18.74 24.99
N LEU A 68 72.33 19.09 25.76
CA LEU A 68 73.33 18.20 26.33
C LEU A 68 73.06 18.02 27.83
N SER A 69 73.65 17.00 28.44
CA SER A 69 73.53 16.71 29.87
C SER A 69 73.92 17.87 30.79
N ASP A 70 74.77 18.80 30.32
CA ASP A 70 75.26 19.94 31.11
C ASP A 70 74.81 21.33 30.61
N ARG A 71 74.21 21.44 29.43
CA ARG A 71 73.84 22.73 28.83
C ARG A 71 72.78 22.61 27.73
N LEU A 72 72.06 23.71 27.48
CA LEU A 72 71.27 23.90 26.26
C LEU A 72 71.98 24.91 25.33
N ILE A 73 72.07 24.57 24.05
CA ILE A 73 72.55 25.47 22.99
C ILE A 73 71.38 25.82 22.08
N CYS A 74 71.21 27.08 21.73
CA CYS A 74 70.21 27.56 20.77
C CYS A 74 70.90 28.41 19.69
N ASP A 75 70.89 27.92 18.46
CA ASP A 75 71.49 28.57 17.30
C ASP A 75 70.44 29.08 16.32
N HIS A 76 70.55 30.32 15.84
CA HIS A 76 69.70 30.85 14.77
C HIS A 76 70.46 31.63 13.71
N ASP A 77 69.87 31.76 12.52
CA ASP A 77 70.42 32.44 11.35
C ASP A 77 70.00 33.91 11.19
N GLY A 78 69.22 34.44 12.13
CA GLY A 78 68.83 35.85 12.17
C GLY A 78 70.02 36.81 12.28
N ARG A 79 69.74 38.11 12.11
CA ARG A 79 70.77 39.18 12.11
C ARG A 79 71.65 39.14 13.37
N ALA A 80 72.91 39.57 13.22
CA ALA A 80 73.81 39.71 14.36
C ALA A 80 73.31 40.72 15.40
N PHE A 81 73.71 40.53 16.65
CA PHE A 81 73.41 41.44 17.75
C PHE A 81 74.01 42.81 17.50
N THR A 82 73.26 43.84 17.88
CA THR A 82 73.72 45.21 17.97
C THR A 82 73.87 45.60 19.43
N LEU A 83 74.60 46.69 19.71
CA LEU A 83 74.67 47.24 21.06
C LEU A 83 73.29 47.55 21.67
N ALA A 84 72.30 47.89 20.84
CA ALA A 84 70.92 48.12 21.29
C ALA A 84 70.27 46.82 21.79
N ASP A 85 70.50 45.69 21.10
CA ASP A 85 70.03 44.37 21.52
C ASP A 85 70.71 43.95 22.84
N VAL A 86 72.03 44.15 22.95
CA VAL A 86 72.79 43.90 24.19
C VAL A 86 72.25 44.75 25.34
N THR A 87 71.96 46.03 25.09
CA THR A 87 71.38 46.93 26.10
C THR A 87 69.99 46.49 26.53
N SER A 88 69.18 45.99 25.59
CA SER A 88 67.81 45.53 25.81
C SER A 88 67.77 44.23 26.61
N ILE A 89 68.52 43.21 26.19
CA ILE A 89 68.56 41.89 26.84
C ILE A 89 69.19 41.95 28.25
N THR A 90 70.06 42.92 28.50
CA THR A 90 70.65 43.21 29.82
C THR A 90 69.89 44.27 30.62
N GLY A 91 68.74 44.73 30.13
CA GLY A 91 67.90 45.72 30.80
C GLY A 91 67.11 45.19 31.99
N LEU A 92 66.83 46.07 32.95
CA LEU A 92 65.71 45.98 33.88
C LEU A 92 64.80 47.17 33.54
N HIS A 93 63.53 46.91 33.22
CA HIS A 93 62.58 47.99 32.99
C HIS A 93 61.70 48.19 34.22
N ASP A 94 61.54 49.46 34.57
CA ASP A 94 60.87 49.96 35.76
C ASP A 94 59.36 49.90 35.54
N SER A 95 58.67 49.00 36.25
CA SER A 95 57.21 48.78 36.14
C SER A 95 56.39 49.94 36.72
N THR A 96 57.02 50.99 37.25
CA THR A 96 56.37 52.05 38.04
C THR A 96 56.01 53.34 37.26
N LYS A 97 56.44 53.51 36.00
CA LYS A 97 56.06 54.70 35.20
C LYS A 97 54.83 54.44 34.33
N ALA A 98 53.75 55.16 34.61
CA ALA A 98 52.47 55.10 33.89
C ALA A 98 52.58 55.28 32.36
N SER A 99 53.67 55.89 31.85
CA SER A 99 53.90 56.12 30.41
C SER A 99 54.48 54.92 29.65
N ALA A 100 54.82 53.82 30.33
CA ALA A 100 55.33 52.60 29.71
C ALA A 100 54.25 51.54 29.40
N LYS A 101 53.00 51.77 29.82
CA LYS A 101 51.90 50.78 29.75
C LYS A 101 51.40 50.47 28.33
N ASP A 102 51.80 51.27 27.33
CA ASP A 102 51.14 51.29 26.02
C ASP A 102 52.07 50.98 24.82
N LYS A 103 53.19 50.27 25.03
CA LYS A 103 54.08 49.87 23.92
C LYS A 103 54.22 48.36 23.82
N ILE A 104 53.65 47.82 22.73
CA ILE A 104 53.78 46.44 22.28
C ILE A 104 55.27 46.14 22.03
N GLY A 105 55.80 45.04 22.59
CA GLY A 105 57.08 44.44 22.17
C GLY A 105 58.39 44.98 22.74
N LYS A 106 58.47 45.44 24.01
CA LYS A 106 59.74 45.94 24.62
C LYS A 106 60.26 45.20 25.85
N PHE A 107 59.82 43.98 26.10
CA PHE A 107 60.06 43.34 27.40
C PHE A 107 61.25 42.37 27.37
N GLY A 108 62.45 42.87 27.61
CA GLY A 108 63.64 42.07 28.00
C GLY A 108 63.50 41.31 29.34
N VAL A 109 62.28 41.24 29.87
CA VAL A 109 61.86 40.46 31.04
C VAL A 109 61.68 38.98 30.69
N GLY A 110 61.18 38.69 29.48
CA GLY A 110 60.95 37.31 29.01
C GLY A 110 62.21 36.46 28.98
N PHE A 111 63.30 37.03 28.45
CA PHE A 111 64.62 36.36 28.44
C PHE A 111 65.11 36.00 29.86
N LYS A 112 64.72 36.73 30.91
CA LYS A 112 65.19 36.44 32.28
C LYS A 112 64.70 35.08 32.80
N SER A 113 63.70 34.48 32.18
CA SER A 113 63.24 33.11 32.50
C SER A 113 64.33 32.04 32.28
N VAL A 114 65.38 32.30 31.49
CA VAL A 114 66.53 31.39 31.35
C VAL A 114 67.28 31.20 32.67
N PHE A 115 67.26 32.19 33.57
CA PHE A 115 68.00 32.14 34.82
C PHE A 115 67.45 31.10 35.83
N VAL A 116 66.26 30.56 35.59
CA VAL A 116 65.75 29.37 36.32
C VAL A 116 66.63 28.14 36.07
N TYR A 117 67.33 28.10 34.93
CA TYR A 117 68.14 26.95 34.50
C TYR A 117 69.65 27.24 34.55
N THR A 118 70.05 28.50 34.36
CA THR A 118 71.47 28.92 34.29
C THR A 118 71.80 30.11 35.17
N GLN A 119 73.00 30.18 35.73
CA GLN A 119 73.50 31.37 36.43
C GLN A 119 74.07 32.43 35.47
N ALA A 120 74.59 32.00 34.33
CA ALA A 120 75.35 32.85 33.42
C ALA A 120 75.15 32.42 31.95
N PRO A 121 74.01 32.79 31.33
CA PRO A 121 73.80 32.52 29.90
C PRO A 121 74.85 33.24 29.06
N VAL A 122 75.39 32.56 28.06
CA VAL A 122 76.37 33.09 27.12
C VAL A 122 75.68 33.38 25.79
N VAL A 123 75.92 34.57 25.24
CA VAL A 123 75.47 34.99 23.92
C VAL A 123 76.70 35.19 23.04
N ARG A 124 76.71 34.59 21.85
CA ARG A 124 77.73 34.80 20.82
C ARG A 124 77.05 35.19 19.52
N SER A 125 77.32 36.39 19.01
CA SER A 125 76.66 36.91 17.82
C SER A 125 77.47 38.05 17.19
N GLY A 126 78.09 37.79 16.04
CA GLY A 126 78.95 38.75 15.35
C GLY A 126 80.01 39.34 16.28
N ASP A 127 80.06 40.67 16.36
CA ASP A 127 81.06 41.40 17.17
C ASP A 127 80.82 41.26 18.68
N PHE A 128 79.61 40.90 19.11
CA PHE A 128 79.25 40.81 20.53
C PHE A 128 79.23 39.35 21.01
N SER A 129 80.23 39.01 21.83
CA SER A 129 80.26 37.76 22.60
C SER A 129 80.38 38.10 24.09
N PHE A 130 79.41 37.69 24.90
CA PHE A 130 79.35 38.03 26.31
C PHE A 130 78.53 37.00 27.10
N GLN A 131 78.83 36.85 28.40
CA GLN A 131 77.96 36.15 29.35
C GLN A 131 77.18 37.17 30.16
N ILE A 132 75.95 36.86 30.57
CA ILE A 132 75.16 37.74 31.42
C ILE A 132 75.22 37.21 32.86
N THR A 133 75.97 37.85 33.73
CA THR A 133 76.02 37.50 35.15
C THR A 133 75.08 38.40 35.96
N GLN A 134 74.68 37.93 37.15
CA GLN A 134 73.85 38.71 38.09
C GLN A 134 72.61 39.33 37.41
N LEU A 135 71.95 38.53 36.56
CA LEU A 135 70.79 38.86 35.72
C LEU A 135 71.01 39.92 34.63
N ILE A 136 71.93 40.88 34.79
CA ILE A 136 71.97 42.10 33.98
C ILE A 136 73.37 42.58 33.58
N LEU A 137 74.43 41.97 34.08
CA LEU A 137 75.81 42.40 33.81
C LEU A 137 76.35 41.64 32.59
N PRO A 138 76.54 42.28 31.43
CA PRO A 138 77.22 41.63 30.31
C PRO A 138 78.73 41.63 30.56
N GLU A 139 79.36 40.46 30.62
CA GLU A 139 80.80 40.30 30.71
C GLU A 139 81.35 39.75 29.38
N PRO A 140 82.32 40.42 28.74
CA PRO A 140 82.86 40.01 27.45
C PRO A 140 83.40 38.56 27.47
N LYS A 141 83.19 37.85 26.36
CA LYS A 141 83.73 36.52 26.07
C LYS A 141 84.50 36.55 24.76
N SER A 142 85.41 35.60 24.59
CA SER A 142 86.08 35.38 23.31
C SER A 142 85.06 35.08 22.22
N GLN A 143 85.22 35.72 21.06
CA GLN A 143 84.43 35.43 19.87
C GLN A 143 84.61 33.98 19.45
N ASP A 144 83.54 33.37 18.93
CA ASP A 144 83.57 32.04 18.34
C ASP A 144 83.55 32.17 16.81
N VAL A 145 84.74 32.09 16.21
CA VAL A 145 84.93 32.26 14.76
C VAL A 145 84.24 31.13 13.98
N GLU A 146 84.07 29.95 14.60
CA GLU A 146 83.44 28.79 13.96
C GLU A 146 81.92 28.95 13.82
N LEU A 147 81.32 29.89 14.56
CA LEU A 147 79.88 30.18 14.52
C LEU A 147 79.44 30.90 13.23
N GLY A 148 80.38 31.53 12.52
CA GLY A 148 80.10 32.33 11.34
C GLY A 148 79.14 33.47 11.64
N GLY A 149 78.17 33.71 10.74
CA GLY A 149 77.16 34.76 10.88
C GLY A 149 75.97 34.42 11.79
N ARG A 150 75.97 33.25 12.46
CA ARG A 150 74.86 32.81 13.30
C ARG A 150 74.92 33.46 14.69
N THR A 151 73.79 33.44 15.38
CA THR A 151 73.70 33.79 16.79
C THR A 151 73.50 32.53 17.62
N ARG A 152 74.28 32.41 18.70
CA ARG A 152 74.24 31.29 19.65
C ARG A 152 73.93 31.78 21.06
N PHE A 153 72.96 31.14 21.69
CA PHE A 153 72.75 31.17 23.13
C PHE A 153 73.24 29.85 23.73
N GLU A 154 74.09 29.91 24.75
CA GLU A 154 74.50 28.76 25.55
C GLU A 154 74.01 28.96 26.99
N LEU A 155 73.25 28.00 27.48
CA LEU A 155 72.66 28.01 28.82
C LEU A 155 73.22 26.81 29.61
N PRO A 156 74.34 26.96 30.34
CA PRO A 156 74.81 25.95 31.28
C PRO A 156 73.73 25.60 32.31
N LEU A 157 73.46 24.32 32.55
CA LEU A 157 72.46 23.86 33.53
C LEU A 157 73.05 23.85 34.95
N ASP A 158 73.47 25.03 35.42
CA ASP A 158 74.29 25.23 36.62
C ASP A 158 73.59 26.02 37.74
N ASN A 159 72.27 26.24 37.67
CA ASN A 159 71.53 26.88 38.75
C ASN A 159 71.40 25.93 39.98
N PRO A 160 71.94 26.29 41.16
CA PRO A 160 71.92 25.44 42.35
C PRO A 160 70.52 25.22 42.92
N LYS A 161 69.55 26.09 42.61
CA LYS A 161 68.14 25.94 43.00
C LYS A 161 67.43 24.84 42.20
N LYS A 162 68.01 24.38 41.07
CA LYS A 162 67.38 23.41 40.16
C LYS A 162 68.35 22.27 39.81
N PRO A 163 68.12 21.04 40.29
CA PRO A 163 68.97 19.89 39.97
C PRO A 163 69.11 19.67 38.46
N ILE A 164 70.33 19.36 38.00
CA ILE A 164 70.65 19.25 36.57
C ILE A 164 69.79 18.24 35.81
N GLY A 165 69.47 17.10 36.44
CA GLY A 165 68.60 16.08 35.84
C GLY A 165 67.15 16.54 35.69
N GLU A 166 66.65 17.35 36.63
CA GLU A 166 65.32 17.97 36.54
C GLU A 166 65.30 19.06 35.46
N ALA A 167 66.32 19.92 35.43
CA ALA A 167 66.49 20.93 34.38
C ALA A 167 66.53 20.30 32.98
N PHE A 168 67.32 19.24 32.80
CA PHE A 168 67.42 18.50 31.54
C PHE A 168 66.06 17.89 31.15
N ALA A 169 65.39 17.19 32.08
CA ALA A 169 64.11 16.54 31.79
C ALA A 169 63.02 17.55 31.42
N GLU A 170 62.96 18.70 32.08
CA GLU A 170 61.98 19.74 31.78
C GLU A 170 62.21 20.39 30.42
N ILE A 171 63.46 20.72 30.07
CA ILE A 171 63.79 21.29 28.75
C ILE A 171 63.52 20.25 27.66
N ALA A 172 63.90 18.99 27.89
CA ALA A 172 63.61 17.90 26.96
C ALA A 172 62.11 17.73 26.72
N SER A 173 61.28 17.83 27.77
CA SER A 173 59.81 17.81 27.64
C SER A 173 59.33 19.00 26.82
N GLY A 174 59.75 20.22 27.18
CA GLY A 174 59.32 21.44 26.49
C GLY A 174 59.66 21.46 24.99
N LEU A 175 60.85 20.98 24.61
CA LEU A 175 61.24 20.87 23.19
C LEU A 175 60.41 19.82 22.43
N LYS A 176 60.06 18.69 23.07
CA LYS A 176 59.20 17.65 22.46
C LYS A 176 57.74 18.10 22.35
N GLU A 177 57.28 18.93 23.28
CA GLU A 177 55.92 19.48 23.34
C GLU A 177 55.65 20.57 22.32
N LEU A 178 56.68 21.16 21.68
CA LEU A 178 56.50 22.06 20.55
C LEU A 178 55.59 21.42 19.50
N ASP A 179 54.47 22.06 19.22
CA ASP A 179 53.44 21.54 18.33
C ASP A 179 53.50 22.19 16.94
N GLU A 180 52.71 21.66 16.02
CA GLU A 180 52.55 22.16 14.66
C GLU A 180 52.03 23.62 14.59
N LYS A 181 51.50 24.20 15.67
CA LYS A 181 51.01 25.59 15.71
C LYS A 181 52.12 26.57 16.08
N THR A 182 53.25 26.11 16.63
CA THR A 182 54.42 26.93 17.00
C THR A 182 54.85 27.90 15.91
N LEU A 183 54.88 27.45 14.64
CA LEU A 183 55.31 28.24 13.49
C LEU A 183 54.17 28.91 12.71
N LEU A 184 52.91 28.57 13.00
CA LEU A 184 51.76 28.94 12.16
C LEU A 184 51.66 30.45 11.94
N PHE A 185 51.86 31.21 13.02
CA PHE A 185 51.61 32.65 13.08
C PHE A 185 52.86 33.53 13.01
N LEU A 186 54.04 32.93 12.98
CA LEU A 186 55.30 33.67 12.84
C LEU A 186 55.43 34.23 11.42
N SER A 187 56.16 35.32 11.21
CA SER A 187 56.31 35.94 9.89
C SER A 187 57.56 35.45 9.15
N ARG A 188 58.64 35.12 9.86
CA ARG A 188 59.96 34.83 9.28
C ARG A 188 60.42 33.40 9.51
N LEU A 189 60.26 32.87 10.72
CA LEU A 189 60.69 31.52 11.06
C LEU A 189 59.93 30.46 10.24
N GLN A 190 60.70 29.53 9.69
CA GLN A 190 60.25 28.44 8.83
C GLN A 190 60.63 27.06 9.38
N SER A 191 61.71 26.97 10.17
CA SER A 191 62.15 25.73 10.80
C SER A 191 62.55 25.91 12.26
N VAL A 192 62.14 24.96 13.12
CA VAL A 192 62.66 24.77 14.48
C VAL A 192 63.12 23.33 14.63
N ARG A 193 64.43 23.13 14.79
CA ARG A 193 65.06 21.83 15.01
C ARG A 193 65.46 21.65 16.46
N TRP A 194 65.39 20.43 16.97
CA TRP A 194 65.97 20.09 18.26
C TRP A 194 66.71 18.76 18.21
N LYS A 195 67.79 18.67 18.99
CA LYS A 195 68.55 17.44 19.24
C LYS A 195 68.75 17.32 20.75
N ILE A 196 68.41 16.15 21.29
CA ILE A 196 68.54 15.85 22.72
C ILE A 196 69.56 14.74 22.87
N GLU A 197 70.53 14.91 23.77
CA GLU A 197 71.55 13.90 24.05
C GLU A 197 70.91 12.57 24.47
N GLY A 198 71.30 11.48 23.81
CA GLY A 198 70.76 10.14 24.06
C GLY A 198 69.41 9.85 23.42
N GLU A 199 68.81 10.80 22.68
CA GLU A 199 67.50 10.63 22.06
C GLU A 199 67.47 11.04 20.57
N SER A 200 66.38 10.67 19.88
CA SER A 200 66.11 11.12 18.51
C SER A 200 65.78 12.62 18.48
N GLY A 201 66.44 13.36 17.60
CA GLY A 201 66.08 14.75 17.31
C GLY A 201 64.75 14.87 16.56
N GLY A 202 64.26 16.09 16.46
CA GLY A 202 63.07 16.41 15.67
C GLY A 202 63.14 17.79 15.04
N GLU A 203 62.16 18.06 14.19
CA GLU A 203 62.05 19.30 13.43
C GLU A 203 60.58 19.67 13.25
N ILE A 204 60.27 20.96 13.34
CA ILE A 204 58.99 21.51 12.88
C ILE A 204 59.29 22.42 11.69
N LEU A 205 58.69 22.12 10.54
CA LEU A 205 58.81 22.87 9.30
C LEU A 205 57.47 23.53 8.96
N ARG A 206 57.52 24.76 8.48
CA ARG A 206 56.37 25.42 7.87
C ARG A 206 56.59 25.60 6.38
N VAL A 207 55.72 25.00 5.58
CA VAL A 207 55.72 25.09 4.13
C VAL A 207 54.53 25.93 3.68
N GLN A 208 54.77 26.91 2.82
CA GLN A 208 53.72 27.68 2.17
C GLN A 208 53.47 27.12 0.77
N HIS A 209 52.27 26.57 0.54
CA HIS A 209 51.87 25.98 -0.75
C HIS A 209 51.21 27.00 -1.67
N SER A 210 50.56 28.02 -1.11
CA SER A 210 49.97 29.14 -1.85
C SER A 210 49.88 30.39 -0.97
N ASP A 211 49.28 31.47 -1.46
CA ASP A 211 49.11 32.72 -0.71
C ASP A 211 48.42 32.50 0.66
N PHE A 212 47.46 31.57 0.70
CA PHE A 212 46.63 31.31 1.88
C PHE A 212 46.83 29.90 2.47
N HIS A 213 47.43 28.95 1.74
CA HIS A 213 47.58 27.57 2.21
C HIS A 213 48.97 27.32 2.80
N TYR A 214 48.98 26.98 4.08
CA TYR A 214 50.18 26.62 4.84
C TYR A 214 50.07 25.19 5.34
N GLU A 215 51.20 24.51 5.42
CA GLU A 215 51.36 23.22 6.06
C GLU A 215 52.43 23.33 7.15
N THR A 216 52.16 22.78 8.32
CA THR A 216 53.17 22.58 9.34
C THR A 216 53.42 21.10 9.55
N LEU A 217 54.69 20.71 9.36
CA LEU A 217 55.18 19.35 9.42
C LEU A 217 55.98 19.19 10.70
N LYS A 218 55.69 18.16 11.50
CA LYS A 218 56.52 17.76 12.63
C LYS A 218 57.19 16.44 12.29
N GLU A 219 58.51 16.42 12.27
CA GLU A 219 59.32 15.23 12.05
C GLU A 219 60.05 14.82 13.32
N VAL A 220 60.08 13.52 13.62
CA VAL A 220 60.83 12.97 14.75
C VAL A 220 61.64 11.77 14.26
N GLY A 221 62.96 11.80 14.47
CA GLY A 221 63.86 10.76 13.97
C GLY A 221 63.88 10.63 12.44
N GLY A 222 63.66 11.73 11.71
CA GLY A 222 63.64 11.76 10.24
C GLY A 222 62.38 11.13 9.62
N LYS A 223 61.29 10.98 10.39
CA LYS A 223 59.99 10.52 9.90
C LYS A 223 58.92 11.56 10.25
N ALA A 224 57.99 11.80 9.33
CA ALA A 224 56.82 12.62 9.59
C ALA A 224 55.98 12.03 10.73
N ALA A 225 55.90 12.77 11.83
CA ALA A 225 55.10 12.45 13.02
C ALA A 225 53.72 13.11 12.96
N ALA A 226 53.62 14.32 12.40
CA ALA A 226 52.35 15.01 12.14
C ALA A 226 52.46 15.93 10.90
N SER A 227 51.36 16.09 10.18
CA SER A 227 51.18 17.09 9.12
C SER A 227 49.84 17.77 9.35
N SER A 228 49.85 19.10 9.42
CA SER A 228 48.65 19.91 9.66
C SER A 228 48.56 21.01 8.63
N HIS A 229 47.44 21.06 7.92
CA HIS A 229 47.18 22.07 6.89
C HIS A 229 46.28 23.18 7.42
N PHE A 230 46.56 24.42 7.01
CA PHE A 230 45.82 25.60 7.44
C PHE A 230 45.57 26.54 6.28
N LEU A 231 44.39 27.15 6.28
CA LEU A 231 44.07 28.30 5.47
C LEU A 231 44.25 29.57 6.33
N LYS A 232 45.35 30.28 6.12
CA LYS A 232 45.76 31.45 6.92
C LYS A 232 45.54 32.74 6.14
N PHE A 233 44.90 33.70 6.79
CA PHE A 233 44.71 35.06 6.30
C PHE A 233 45.37 36.04 7.26
N GLU A 234 46.01 37.09 6.74
CA GLU A 234 46.74 38.06 7.55
C GLU A 234 46.58 39.48 7.02
N GLN A 235 46.59 40.45 7.93
CA GLN A 235 46.49 41.88 7.63
C GLN A 235 47.49 42.66 8.47
N ALA A 236 48.19 43.62 7.84
CA ALA A 236 49.11 44.51 8.55
C ALA A 236 48.34 45.42 9.53
N VAL A 237 48.94 45.67 10.69
CA VAL A 237 48.35 46.57 11.69
C VAL A 237 48.67 48.02 11.34
N PRO A 238 47.68 48.90 11.16
CA PRO A 238 47.92 50.31 10.85
C PRO A 238 48.82 50.99 11.89
N GLY A 239 49.91 51.61 11.42
CA GLY A 239 50.89 52.29 12.28
C GLY A 239 51.93 51.36 12.94
N LEU A 240 51.89 50.05 12.67
CA LEU A 240 52.87 49.07 13.13
C LEU A 240 53.29 48.17 11.96
N ASP A 241 54.18 48.69 11.09
CA ASP A 241 54.50 48.09 9.78
C ASP A 241 55.08 46.66 9.83
N THR A 242 55.61 46.24 10.98
CA THR A 242 56.15 44.88 11.18
C THR A 242 55.16 43.91 11.81
N GLN A 243 54.00 44.39 12.28
CA GLN A 243 53.05 43.61 13.04
C GLN A 243 51.80 43.30 12.22
N ARG A 244 51.24 42.11 12.41
CA ARG A 244 50.08 41.63 11.65
C ARG A 244 49.08 40.96 12.58
N VAL A 245 47.80 41.10 12.24
CA VAL A 245 46.75 40.21 12.75
C VAL A 245 46.55 39.08 11.76
N ALA A 246 46.18 37.90 12.24
CA ALA A 246 45.91 36.76 11.39
C ALA A 246 44.81 35.87 11.96
N LEU A 247 44.18 35.11 11.08
CA LEU A 247 43.29 34.02 11.43
C LEU A 247 43.63 32.80 10.58
N ALA A 248 43.45 31.60 11.13
CA ALA A 248 43.76 30.36 10.44
C ALA A 248 42.66 29.30 10.65
N PHE A 249 42.16 28.76 9.55
CA PHE A 249 41.21 27.66 9.54
C PHE A 249 41.96 26.34 9.31
N PRO A 250 41.83 25.34 10.20
CA PRO A 250 42.44 24.03 9.96
C PRO A 250 41.76 23.31 8.78
N LEU A 251 42.55 22.56 8.03
CA LEU A 251 42.13 21.81 6.85
C LEU A 251 42.39 20.31 7.07
N ASP A 252 41.50 19.47 6.57
CA ASP A 252 41.61 18.02 6.60
C ASP A 252 41.49 17.44 5.20
N LEU A 253 42.21 16.33 4.95
CA LEU A 253 42.20 15.65 3.66
C LEU A 253 40.85 14.98 3.40
N LEU A 254 40.34 15.12 2.19
CA LEU A 254 39.12 14.46 1.75
C LEU A 254 39.33 12.94 1.65
N PRO A 255 38.28 12.12 1.88
CA PRO A 255 38.36 10.68 1.69
C PRO A 255 38.87 10.32 0.29
N GLY A 256 40.02 9.66 0.20
CA GLY A 256 40.68 9.28 -1.06
C GLY A 256 41.91 10.11 -1.46
N ALA A 257 42.27 11.13 -0.70
CA ALA A 257 43.54 11.86 -0.85
C ALA A 257 44.55 11.42 0.23
N PRO A 258 45.56 10.58 -0.09
CA PRO A 258 46.51 10.09 0.92
C PRO A 258 47.50 11.15 1.41
N GLN A 259 47.78 12.16 0.57
CA GLN A 259 48.65 13.29 0.86
C GLN A 259 48.23 14.50 0.00
N PHE A 260 48.66 15.69 0.38
CA PHE A 260 48.44 16.89 -0.44
C PHE A 260 49.26 16.84 -1.74
N ASP A 261 48.62 17.16 -2.86
CA ASP A 261 49.23 17.24 -4.19
C ASP A 261 49.01 18.65 -4.77
N ALA A 262 50.08 19.42 -4.88
CA ALA A 262 50.06 20.82 -5.33
C ALA A 262 49.57 21.00 -6.78
N SER A 263 49.52 19.93 -7.59
CA SER A 263 49.02 20.00 -8.97
C SER A 263 47.49 20.05 -9.07
N LYS A 264 46.77 19.70 -7.99
CA LYS A 264 45.31 19.65 -7.94
C LYS A 264 44.75 20.81 -7.14
N THR A 265 43.51 21.21 -7.45
CA THR A 265 42.84 22.28 -6.72
C THR A 265 42.58 21.90 -5.26
N ILE A 266 42.66 22.89 -4.36
CA ILE A 266 42.52 22.67 -2.92
C ILE A 266 41.16 22.05 -2.55
N ALA A 267 40.06 22.54 -3.12
CA ALA A 267 38.71 22.03 -2.83
C ALA A 267 38.43 20.59 -3.29
N ARG A 268 39.29 19.99 -4.14
CA ARG A 268 39.19 18.57 -4.52
C ARG A 268 39.92 17.64 -3.56
N GLN A 269 40.69 18.17 -2.61
CA GLN A 269 41.59 17.39 -1.78
C GLN A 269 41.47 17.72 -0.29
N LEU A 270 41.08 18.94 0.05
CA LEU A 270 41.01 19.44 1.40
C LEU A 270 39.62 20.03 1.66
N LYS A 271 39.17 19.92 2.92
CA LYS A 271 38.00 20.62 3.45
C LYS A 271 38.39 21.37 4.72
N VAL A 272 37.67 22.45 5.01
CA VAL A 272 37.83 23.15 6.28
C VAL A 272 37.17 22.36 7.41
N ILE A 273 37.87 22.22 8.53
CA ILE A 273 37.39 21.58 9.75
C ILE A 273 37.35 22.57 10.92
N ALA A 274 36.66 22.19 11.98
CA ALA A 274 36.60 23.00 13.20
C ALA A 274 37.87 22.80 14.03
N ALA A 275 38.45 23.90 14.53
CA ALA A 275 39.39 23.86 15.62
C ALA A 275 38.64 23.64 16.95
N GLU A 276 39.00 22.60 17.69
CA GLU A 276 38.34 22.21 18.94
C GLU A 276 39.35 22.09 20.10
N PRO A 277 39.56 23.16 20.89
CA PRO A 277 39.11 24.55 20.70
C PRO A 277 39.99 25.34 19.72
N GLY A 278 39.45 26.44 19.17
CA GLY A 278 40.27 27.44 18.49
C GLY A 278 41.23 28.12 19.46
N CYS A 279 42.49 28.32 19.04
CA CYS A 279 43.51 28.95 19.87
C CYS A 279 43.60 30.45 19.60
N VAL A 280 43.97 31.22 20.63
CA VAL A 280 44.36 32.63 20.50
C VAL A 280 45.87 32.71 20.71
N ALA A 281 46.58 33.37 19.78
CA ALA A 281 48.02 33.46 19.80
C ALA A 281 48.51 34.92 19.86
N VAL A 282 49.57 35.12 20.65
CA VAL A 282 50.41 36.32 20.64
C VAL A 282 51.78 35.87 20.14
N PHE A 283 51.91 35.74 18.82
CA PHE A 283 52.96 34.98 18.11
C PHE A 283 52.89 33.47 18.37
N PHE A 284 52.84 33.08 19.64
CA PHE A 284 52.66 31.71 20.13
C PHE A 284 51.31 31.55 20.86
N PRO A 285 50.79 30.32 21.02
CA PRO A 285 49.51 30.08 21.68
C PRO A 285 49.47 30.61 23.13
N ALA A 286 48.48 31.44 23.45
CA ALA A 286 48.15 31.85 24.80
C ALA A 286 47.24 30.78 25.43
N VAL A 287 47.85 29.78 26.08
CA VAL A 287 47.19 28.52 26.49
C VAL A 287 45.99 28.66 27.44
N LYS A 288 45.83 29.80 28.14
CA LYS A 288 44.69 30.10 29.02
C LYS A 288 43.65 31.03 28.39
N GLU A 289 43.87 31.52 27.17
CA GLU A 289 42.92 32.37 26.45
C GLU A 289 42.04 31.56 25.51
N THR A 290 40.72 31.76 25.58
CA THR A 290 39.75 31.06 24.72
C THR A 290 38.86 32.06 24.02
N SER A 291 38.81 32.03 22.68
CA SER A 291 37.91 32.91 21.92
C SER A 291 36.47 32.38 21.79
N GLY A 292 36.25 31.09 22.06
CA GLY A 292 34.99 30.40 21.76
C GLY A 292 34.73 30.18 20.26
N LEU A 293 35.65 30.64 19.39
CA LEU A 293 35.61 30.42 17.94
C LEU A 293 36.23 29.06 17.59
N ARG A 294 35.85 28.52 16.43
CA ARG A 294 36.33 27.23 15.94
C ARG A 294 37.42 27.36 14.87
N PHE A 295 38.18 28.44 14.94
CA PHE A 295 39.35 28.72 14.12
C PHE A 295 40.36 29.52 14.95
N HIS A 296 41.61 29.53 14.52
CA HIS A 296 42.69 30.13 15.28
C HIS A 296 42.79 31.63 15.01
N LEU A 297 43.12 32.40 16.04
CA LEU A 297 43.34 33.85 15.96
C LEU A 297 44.76 34.20 16.38
N HIS A 298 45.31 35.22 15.75
CA HIS A 298 46.53 35.88 16.18
C HIS A 298 46.37 37.40 16.08
N GLY A 299 46.76 38.09 17.15
CA GLY A 299 47.12 39.51 17.07
C GLY A 299 48.37 39.80 17.89
N PRO A 300 49.03 40.94 17.66
CA PRO A 300 50.13 41.44 18.48
C PRO A 300 49.57 42.05 19.78
N PHE A 301 48.73 41.29 20.48
CA PHE A 301 48.05 41.73 21.69
C PHE A 301 49.05 42.00 22.81
N VAL A 302 48.68 42.88 23.73
CA VAL A 302 49.38 43.00 25.01
C VAL A 302 49.06 41.77 25.86
N PRO A 303 50.03 40.89 26.17
CA PRO A 303 49.77 39.70 26.98
C PRO A 303 49.77 40.03 28.49
N GLU A 304 49.27 39.10 29.30
CA GLU A 304 49.54 39.10 30.75
C GLU A 304 51.03 38.82 31.04
N LEU A 305 51.47 39.05 32.29
CA LEU A 305 52.87 38.81 32.71
C LEU A 305 53.32 37.37 32.43
N SER A 306 52.43 36.39 32.64
CA SER A 306 52.68 34.97 32.36
C SER A 306 52.65 34.62 30.86
N ARG A 307 52.20 35.53 30.01
CA ARG A 307 51.86 35.33 28.58
C ARG A 307 50.81 34.25 28.29
N ALA A 308 50.23 33.63 29.32
CA ALA A 308 49.23 32.58 29.15
C ALA A 308 47.88 33.11 28.67
N SER A 309 47.60 34.41 28.81
CA SER A 309 46.38 35.06 28.35
C SER A 309 46.62 36.49 27.84
N VAL A 310 45.58 37.09 27.23
CA VAL A 310 45.58 38.44 26.68
C VAL A 310 45.07 39.43 27.73
N LYS A 311 45.85 40.49 27.98
CA LYS A 311 45.51 41.51 28.97
C LYS A 311 44.28 42.33 28.54
N GLU A 312 43.43 42.64 29.52
CA GLU A 312 42.35 43.62 29.39
C GLU A 312 42.91 45.05 29.29
N THR A 313 42.94 45.61 28.09
CA THR A 313 43.40 46.98 27.82
C THR A 313 42.79 47.53 26.52
N ASP A 314 42.53 48.83 26.48
CA ASP A 314 41.96 49.52 25.32
C ASP A 314 42.87 49.45 24.07
N VAL A 315 44.18 49.26 24.28
CA VAL A 315 45.17 49.09 23.19
C VAL A 315 44.86 47.88 22.30
N ASN A 316 44.21 46.84 22.86
CA ASN A 316 43.87 45.63 22.11
C ASN A 316 42.57 45.80 21.30
N LEU A 317 41.71 46.79 21.60
CA LEU A 317 40.40 46.95 20.95
C LEU A 317 40.50 47.08 19.42
N PRO A 318 41.38 47.94 18.85
CA PRO A 318 41.52 48.04 17.39
C PRO A 318 41.97 46.74 16.73
N LEU A 319 42.71 45.88 17.45
CA LEU A 319 43.15 44.58 16.93
C LEU A 319 41.98 43.60 16.78
N PHE A 320 41.02 43.62 17.71
CA PHE A 320 39.81 42.80 17.59
C PHE A 320 38.91 43.28 16.44
N ASP A 321 38.82 44.60 16.21
CA ASP A 321 38.08 45.16 15.07
C ASP A 321 38.73 44.78 13.73
N LEU A 322 40.07 44.83 13.65
CA LEU A 322 40.82 44.35 12.47
C LEU A 322 40.59 42.85 12.24
N LEU A 323 40.60 42.03 13.29
CA LEU A 323 40.29 40.60 13.17
C LEU A 323 38.85 40.35 12.71
N ALA A 324 37.88 41.16 13.14
CA ALA A 324 36.50 41.06 12.68
C ALA A 324 36.38 41.37 11.19
N GLY A 325 37.01 42.45 10.72
CA GLY A 325 37.06 42.80 9.30
C GLY A 325 37.79 41.74 8.45
N LEU A 326 38.91 41.21 8.95
CA LEU A 326 39.67 40.15 8.28
C LEU A 326 38.86 38.84 8.21
N ALA A 327 38.12 38.49 9.26
CA ALA A 327 37.26 37.32 9.26
C ALA A 327 36.15 37.43 8.21
N ALA A 328 35.48 38.57 8.11
CA ALA A 328 34.48 38.83 7.07
C ALA A 328 35.08 38.76 5.66
N SER A 329 36.20 39.45 5.42
CA SER A 329 36.83 39.48 4.09
C SER A 329 37.37 38.11 3.65
N SER A 330 37.87 37.30 4.59
CA SER A 330 38.39 35.95 4.29
C SER A 330 37.34 35.02 3.67
N LEU A 331 36.05 35.22 3.96
CA LEU A 331 34.97 34.39 3.41
C LEU A 331 34.90 34.46 1.87
N HIS A 332 35.27 35.61 1.28
CA HIS A 332 35.30 35.78 -0.17
C HIS A 332 36.36 34.90 -0.81
N GLU A 333 37.56 34.84 -0.23
CA GLU A 333 38.62 33.97 -0.72
C GLU A 333 38.32 32.50 -0.48
N ILE A 334 37.75 32.16 0.68
CA ILE A 334 37.28 30.79 0.97
C ILE A 334 36.23 30.34 -0.07
N ARG A 335 35.33 31.25 -0.50
CA ARG A 335 34.39 30.99 -1.60
C ARG A 335 35.12 30.79 -2.93
N ASN A 336 36.04 31.69 -3.28
CA ASN A 336 36.77 31.64 -4.56
C ASN A 336 37.62 30.36 -4.68
N LEU A 337 38.15 29.86 -3.56
CA LEU A 337 38.86 28.59 -3.46
C LEU A 337 37.95 27.35 -3.53
N GLY A 338 36.62 27.53 -3.53
CA GLY A 338 35.63 26.45 -3.53
C GLY A 338 35.47 25.74 -2.18
N LEU A 339 35.93 26.35 -1.08
CA LEU A 339 35.94 25.78 0.26
C LEU A 339 34.75 26.23 1.13
N LEU A 340 33.97 27.23 0.69
CA LEU A 340 32.75 27.72 1.35
C LEU A 340 31.58 26.73 1.15
N SER A 341 31.72 25.55 1.75
CA SER A 341 30.80 24.42 1.65
C SER A 341 29.77 24.39 2.79
N ALA A 342 28.83 23.44 2.75
CA ALA A 342 27.89 23.19 3.83
C ALA A 342 28.59 22.86 5.16
N ASP A 343 29.66 22.06 5.11
CA ASP A 343 30.43 21.65 6.29
C ASP A 343 31.16 22.83 6.92
N PHE A 344 31.66 23.78 6.11
CA PHE A 344 32.31 24.98 6.62
C PHE A 344 31.35 25.86 7.43
N LEU A 345 30.05 25.84 7.14
CA LEU A 345 29.04 26.54 7.95
C LEU A 345 29.04 26.05 9.42
N ALA A 346 29.44 24.81 9.70
CA ALA A 346 29.55 24.30 11.06
C ALA A 346 30.77 24.85 11.82
N VAL A 347 31.75 25.44 11.12
CA VAL A 347 32.95 26.08 11.68
C VAL A 347 32.66 27.53 12.09
N LEU A 348 31.79 28.21 11.35
CA LEU A 348 31.44 29.61 11.58
C LEU A 348 30.70 29.82 12.92
N PRO A 349 30.87 31.00 13.55
CA PRO A 349 30.21 31.32 14.81
C PRO A 349 28.72 31.54 14.62
N ASN A 350 27.91 30.97 15.50
CA ASN A 350 26.45 31.08 15.48
C ASN A 350 25.91 31.74 16.78
N PRO A 351 24.61 32.09 16.84
CA PRO A 351 24.03 32.76 18.02
C PRO A 351 24.09 31.95 19.33
N GLN A 352 24.17 30.62 19.27
CA GLN A 352 24.23 29.74 20.45
C GLN A 352 25.66 29.57 20.99
N ASP A 353 26.68 30.04 20.27
CA ASP A 353 28.07 29.93 20.72
C ASP A 353 28.37 30.89 21.87
N GLN A 354 29.04 30.37 22.91
CA GLN A 354 29.52 31.14 24.05
C GLN A 354 30.83 31.84 23.69
N ILE A 355 30.71 33.04 23.10
CA ILE A 355 31.84 33.86 22.65
C ILE A 355 32.02 35.04 23.62
N PRO A 356 33.21 35.22 24.24
CA PRO A 356 33.49 36.33 25.14
C PRO A 356 33.28 37.70 24.45
N PRO A 357 32.87 38.76 25.20
CA PRO A 357 32.50 40.07 24.62
C PRO A 357 33.50 40.64 23.60
N ARG A 358 34.80 40.55 23.89
CA ARG A 358 35.87 41.06 23.01
C ARG A 358 35.93 40.41 21.63
N TYR A 359 35.43 39.18 21.47
CA TYR A 359 35.42 38.43 20.21
C TYR A 359 34.06 38.48 19.50
N GLN A 360 33.02 39.03 20.13
CA GLN A 360 31.67 39.07 19.55
C GLN A 360 31.61 39.88 18.25
N GLY A 361 32.46 40.91 18.11
CA GLY A 361 32.60 41.69 16.88
C GLY A 361 32.90 40.82 15.65
N ILE A 362 33.69 39.75 15.82
CA ILE A 362 34.04 38.81 14.75
C ILE A 362 32.79 38.06 14.27
N ARG A 363 31.95 37.56 15.19
CA ARG A 363 30.68 36.90 14.83
C ARG A 363 29.77 37.88 14.10
N THR A 364 29.62 39.10 14.63
CA THR A 364 28.76 40.12 14.02
C THR A 364 29.22 40.45 12.60
N ALA A 365 30.52 40.67 12.38
CA ALA A 365 31.07 40.96 11.07
C ALA A 365 30.83 39.81 10.06
N ILE A 366 31.08 38.55 10.47
CA ILE A 366 30.80 37.38 9.62
C ILE A 366 29.32 37.31 9.23
N LEU A 367 28.40 37.48 10.18
CA LEU A 367 26.96 37.37 9.90
C LEU A 367 26.46 38.50 9.00
N GLU A 368 26.89 39.75 9.23
CA GLU A 368 26.51 40.88 8.38
C GLU A 368 27.08 40.79 6.96
N GLU A 369 28.32 40.30 6.83
CA GLU A 369 28.94 40.05 5.52
C GLU A 369 28.15 38.97 4.76
N MET A 370 27.78 37.87 5.41
CA MET A 370 26.98 36.80 4.78
C MET A 370 25.54 37.22 4.42
N LYS A 371 24.96 38.17 5.17
CA LYS A 371 23.63 38.73 4.87
C LYS A 371 23.63 39.61 3.63
N SER A 372 24.70 40.36 3.40
CA SER A 372 24.81 41.39 2.37
C SER A 372 25.51 40.90 1.09
N GLN A 373 26.44 39.96 1.21
CA GLN A 373 27.26 39.47 0.09
C GLN A 373 26.93 38.03 -0.31
N PRO A 374 27.23 37.60 -1.55
CA PRO A 374 26.99 36.24 -2.03
C PRO A 374 27.95 35.22 -1.39
N LEU A 375 27.76 34.96 -0.10
CA LEU A 375 28.58 34.09 0.74
C LEU A 375 27.76 33.00 1.46
N THR A 376 26.44 33.01 1.34
CA THR A 376 25.61 31.95 1.93
C THR A 376 25.33 30.88 0.86
N PRO A 377 25.73 29.60 1.07
CA PRO A 377 25.49 28.53 0.11
C PRO A 377 23.99 28.33 -0.21
N THR A 378 23.68 28.13 -1.48
CA THR A 378 22.32 27.86 -1.97
C THR A 378 22.07 26.37 -2.15
N PHE A 379 20.81 25.97 -2.24
CA PHE A 379 20.42 24.58 -2.52
C PHE A 379 20.93 24.10 -3.88
N ALA A 380 21.02 25.01 -4.87
CA ALA A 380 21.57 24.74 -6.21
C ALA A 380 23.12 24.75 -6.27
N LYS A 381 23.80 24.69 -5.12
CA LYS A 381 25.27 24.66 -4.99
C LYS A 381 25.99 25.94 -5.46
N GLY A 382 25.30 27.09 -5.46
CA GLY A 382 25.89 28.42 -5.63
C GLY A 382 26.00 29.17 -4.31
N HIS A 383 26.18 30.50 -4.36
CA HIS A 383 26.17 31.39 -3.19
C HIS A 383 25.34 32.64 -3.46
N ALA A 384 24.61 33.12 -2.45
CA ALA A 384 23.83 34.35 -2.52
C ALA A 384 23.79 35.07 -1.16
N PRO A 385 23.44 36.37 -1.12
CA PRO A 385 23.20 37.09 0.13
C PRO A 385 22.08 36.43 0.93
N ALA A 386 22.25 36.26 2.25
CA ALA A 386 21.26 35.57 3.06
C ALA A 386 19.87 36.25 3.04
N THR A 387 19.85 37.57 2.83
CA THR A 387 18.63 38.39 2.68
C THR A 387 17.79 38.02 1.44
N ARG A 388 18.42 37.47 0.39
CA ARG A 388 17.76 36.97 -0.82
C ARG A 388 17.27 35.52 -0.68
N LEU A 389 17.72 34.83 0.36
CA LEU A 389 17.43 33.41 0.54
C LEU A 389 16.10 33.17 1.26
N ILE A 390 15.48 32.04 0.93
CA ILE A 390 14.33 31.49 1.64
C ILE A 390 14.61 30.07 2.10
N GLN A 391 13.98 29.67 3.21
CA GLN A 391 14.18 28.37 3.85
C GLN A 391 12.89 27.55 3.87
N ALA A 392 13.03 26.25 3.58
CA ALA A 392 11.96 25.25 3.64
C ALA A 392 12.54 23.85 3.89
N ARG A 393 11.68 22.84 3.99
CA ARG A 393 12.09 21.43 4.03
C ARG A 393 12.66 21.00 2.68
N ALA A 394 13.58 20.03 2.67
CA ALA A 394 14.21 19.51 1.47
C ALA A 394 13.18 19.06 0.41
N SER A 395 12.11 18.38 0.86
CA SER A 395 11.01 17.92 0.00
C SER A 395 10.37 19.03 -0.84
N LEU A 396 10.18 20.23 -0.27
CA LEU A 396 9.63 21.37 -1.01
C LEU A 396 10.66 22.03 -1.94
N LYS A 397 11.93 22.07 -1.53
CA LYS A 397 13.03 22.62 -2.35
C LYS A 397 13.32 21.78 -3.59
N GLU A 398 13.21 20.46 -3.46
CA GLU A 398 13.37 19.51 -4.57
C GLU A 398 12.20 19.62 -5.56
N LEU A 399 11.00 19.89 -5.07
CA LEU A 399 9.81 20.04 -5.91
C LEU A 399 9.79 21.36 -6.69
N LEU A 400 10.17 22.48 -6.06
CA LEU A 400 10.04 23.81 -6.65
C LEU A 400 11.39 24.33 -7.15
N SER A 401 11.50 24.51 -8.47
CA SER A 401 12.69 25.07 -9.10
C SER A 401 12.87 26.56 -8.78
N GLU A 402 14.02 27.13 -9.14
CA GLU A 402 14.28 28.57 -8.99
C GLU A 402 13.25 29.44 -9.72
N SER A 403 12.84 29.03 -10.93
CA SER A 403 11.77 29.71 -11.68
C SER A 403 10.40 29.62 -10.98
N ASP A 404 10.17 28.57 -10.18
CA ASP A 404 8.91 28.41 -9.47
C ASP A 404 8.82 29.33 -8.27
N ILE A 405 9.89 29.45 -7.49
CA ILE A 405 9.92 30.37 -6.36
C ILE A 405 9.94 31.83 -6.81
N GLU A 406 10.58 32.16 -7.94
CA GLU A 406 10.45 33.48 -8.58
C GLU A 406 8.99 33.80 -8.88
N PHE A 407 8.24 32.85 -9.44
CA PHE A 407 6.83 33.04 -9.74
C PHE A 407 5.93 33.07 -8.50
N LEU A 408 6.22 32.27 -7.48
CA LEU A 408 5.34 32.04 -6.32
C LEU A 408 5.56 33.02 -5.17
N VAL A 409 6.79 33.47 -4.97
CA VAL A 409 7.20 34.21 -3.78
C VAL A 409 7.34 35.68 -4.12
N SER A 410 6.65 36.55 -3.38
CA SER A 410 6.81 38.00 -3.56
C SER A 410 8.22 38.45 -3.17
N HIS A 411 8.85 39.22 -4.04
CA HIS A 411 10.18 39.81 -3.84
C HIS A 411 10.23 41.23 -4.41
N GLU A 412 11.10 42.05 -3.84
CA GLU A 412 11.46 43.37 -4.35
C GLU A 412 12.89 43.28 -4.88
N GLY A 413 13.10 43.57 -6.16
CA GLY A 413 14.42 43.42 -6.80
C GLY A 413 14.71 41.97 -7.24
N GLU A 414 15.84 41.43 -6.84
CA GLU A 414 16.33 40.13 -7.33
C GLU A 414 15.45 38.94 -6.88
N PRO A 415 15.24 37.92 -7.75
CA PRO A 415 14.41 36.75 -7.42
C PRO A 415 14.97 35.93 -6.24
N PRO A 416 14.11 35.41 -5.34
CA PRO A 416 14.57 34.64 -4.18
C PRO A 416 15.20 33.32 -4.61
N LEU A 417 16.11 32.80 -3.78
CA LEU A 417 16.76 31.50 -3.98
C LEU A 417 16.60 30.61 -2.75
N TRP A 418 16.65 29.30 -2.93
CA TRP A 418 16.64 28.36 -1.81
C TRP A 418 17.97 28.39 -1.05
N ALA A 419 17.91 28.62 0.25
CA ALA A 419 19.05 28.40 1.13
C ALA A 419 19.43 26.91 1.15
N ILE A 420 20.70 26.60 1.42
CA ILE A 420 21.09 25.24 1.74
C ILE A 420 20.30 24.71 2.97
N GLY A 421 19.99 23.42 2.99
CA GLY A 421 19.33 22.78 4.12
C GLY A 421 20.35 22.31 5.16
N ALA A 422 19.99 22.38 6.45
CA ALA A 422 20.70 21.63 7.48
C ALA A 422 20.23 20.17 7.47
N ALA A 423 21.17 19.22 7.56
CA ALA A 423 20.83 17.79 7.61
C ALA A 423 20.08 17.40 8.89
N GLN A 424 20.32 18.12 9.99
CA GLN A 424 19.72 17.88 11.30
C GLN A 424 19.24 19.20 11.91
N ARG A 425 18.04 19.19 12.51
CA ARG A 425 17.51 20.32 13.29
C ARG A 425 18.38 20.58 14.51
N ASN A 426 18.51 21.86 14.91
CA ASN A 426 19.36 22.32 16.02
C ASN A 426 20.86 21.99 15.85
N SER A 427 21.28 21.57 14.64
CA SER A 427 22.70 21.46 14.33
C SER A 427 23.35 22.84 14.29
N ARG A 428 24.68 22.91 14.37
CA ARG A 428 25.40 24.19 14.25
C ARG A 428 25.08 24.92 12.94
N ILE A 429 24.93 24.18 11.84
CA ILE A 429 24.56 24.74 10.54
C ILE A 429 23.16 25.36 10.63
N ASP A 430 22.19 24.66 11.22
CA ASP A 430 20.82 25.16 11.41
C ASP A 430 20.78 26.43 12.27
N ASN A 431 21.55 26.45 13.36
CA ASN A 431 21.68 27.61 14.25
C ASN A 431 22.34 28.81 13.55
N LEU A 432 23.35 28.58 12.71
CA LEU A 432 23.96 29.64 11.89
C LEU A 432 22.96 30.21 10.90
N LEU A 433 22.27 29.34 10.14
CA LEU A 433 21.27 29.76 9.14
C LEU A 433 20.12 30.54 9.79
N THR A 434 19.73 30.17 11.01
CA THR A 434 18.76 30.93 11.81
C THR A 434 19.31 32.30 12.21
N GLY A 435 20.59 32.36 12.61
CA GLY A 435 21.29 33.62 12.92
C GLY A 435 21.42 34.58 11.74
N LEU A 436 21.37 34.08 10.50
CA LEU A 436 21.36 34.90 9.29
C LEU A 436 19.99 35.56 9.01
N GLY A 437 18.93 35.15 9.71
CA GLY A 437 17.58 35.72 9.51
C GLY A 437 16.95 35.38 8.16
N ILE A 438 17.29 34.21 7.60
CA ILE A 438 16.75 33.74 6.33
C ILE A 438 15.22 33.56 6.45
N ARG A 439 14.47 34.12 5.51
CA ARG A 439 12.99 34.09 5.52
C ARG A 439 12.46 32.67 5.40
N GLU A 440 11.64 32.23 6.35
CA GLU A 440 10.93 30.94 6.25
C GLU A 440 9.81 31.02 5.21
N TRP A 441 9.85 30.12 4.22
CA TRP A 441 8.80 29.94 3.21
C TRP A 441 8.53 28.44 3.03
N GLY A 442 8.09 27.81 4.12
CA GLY A 442 7.78 26.39 4.16
C GLY A 442 6.42 26.03 3.53
N LEU A 443 6.02 24.77 3.69
CA LEU A 443 4.80 24.23 3.09
C LEU A 443 3.53 25.02 3.44
N ALA A 444 3.39 25.47 4.68
CA ALA A 444 2.24 26.26 5.11
C ALA A 444 2.09 27.55 4.28
N LYS A 445 3.21 28.24 3.99
CA LYS A 445 3.20 29.45 3.18
C LYS A 445 2.97 29.15 1.70
N PHE A 446 3.51 28.04 1.20
CA PHE A 446 3.20 27.56 -0.16
C PHE A 446 1.70 27.27 -0.34
N LEU A 447 1.07 26.58 0.62
CA LEU A 447 -0.37 26.30 0.63
C LEU A 447 -1.20 27.59 0.68
N GLU A 448 -0.79 28.57 1.49
CA GLU A 448 -1.42 29.89 1.53
C GLU A 448 -1.32 30.61 0.18
N THR A 449 -0.15 30.55 -0.48
CA THR A 449 0.05 31.12 -1.82
C THR A 449 -0.84 30.45 -2.86
N LEU A 450 -0.95 29.11 -2.84
CA LEU A 450 -1.85 28.39 -3.74
C LEU A 450 -3.31 28.79 -3.49
N ARG A 451 -3.74 28.89 -2.24
CA ARG A 451 -5.11 29.28 -1.88
C ARG A 451 -5.46 30.68 -2.39
N ASN A 452 -4.54 31.63 -2.27
CA ASN A 452 -4.79 33.03 -2.63
C ASN A 452 -4.74 33.27 -4.15
N ARG A 453 -4.36 32.26 -4.95
CA ARG A 453 -4.32 32.33 -6.42
C ARG A 453 -5.56 31.69 -7.03
N SER A 454 -5.99 32.23 -8.18
CA SER A 454 -7.03 31.63 -9.02
C SER A 454 -6.38 30.68 -10.03
N PHE A 455 -7.04 29.54 -10.25
CA PHE A 455 -6.66 28.50 -11.22
C PHE A 455 -7.75 28.30 -12.29
N ARG A 456 -8.42 29.39 -12.70
CA ARG A 456 -9.38 29.32 -13.80
C ARG A 456 -8.63 29.13 -15.13
N PRO A 457 -9.31 28.61 -16.16
CA PRO A 457 -8.75 28.59 -17.51
C PRO A 457 -8.30 30.01 -17.88
N SER A 458 -7.08 30.17 -18.41
CA SER A 458 -6.38 31.42 -18.75
C SER A 458 -5.64 32.19 -17.64
N ASP A 459 -5.76 31.82 -16.36
CA ASP A 459 -4.99 32.47 -15.30
C ASP A 459 -3.48 32.14 -15.41
N GLN A 460 -2.62 33.10 -15.06
CA GLN A 460 -1.15 32.88 -15.07
C GLN A 460 -0.73 31.68 -14.21
N SER A 461 -1.42 31.44 -13.08
CA SER A 461 -1.16 30.30 -12.20
C SER A 461 -1.48 28.95 -12.88
N SER A 462 -2.54 28.91 -13.68
CA SER A 462 -2.90 27.73 -14.48
C SER A 462 -1.85 27.48 -15.56
N VAL A 463 -1.40 28.54 -16.25
CA VAL A 463 -0.34 28.43 -17.27
C VAL A 463 0.97 27.95 -16.66
N TRP A 464 1.34 28.45 -15.48
CA TRP A 464 2.52 28.00 -14.74
C TRP A 464 2.46 26.51 -14.41
N MET A 465 1.33 26.04 -13.87
CA MET A 465 1.18 24.65 -13.44
C MET A 465 1.05 23.68 -14.63
N MET A 466 0.36 24.05 -15.71
CA MET A 466 0.23 23.22 -16.92
C MET A 466 1.55 23.04 -17.70
N ARG A 467 2.58 23.86 -17.44
CA ARG A 467 3.92 23.66 -18.01
C ARG A 467 4.73 22.57 -17.31
N LYS A 468 4.25 22.04 -16.19
CA LYS A 468 4.94 21.02 -15.40
C LYS A 468 4.72 19.62 -15.97
N PRO A 469 5.72 18.73 -15.94
CA PRO A 469 5.57 17.36 -16.40
C PRO A 469 4.69 16.55 -15.43
N SER A 470 4.07 15.46 -15.90
CA SER A 470 3.22 14.60 -15.06
C SER A 470 3.94 14.06 -13.81
N GLU A 471 5.25 13.77 -13.90
CA GLU A 471 6.05 13.32 -12.75
C GLU A 471 6.13 14.38 -11.65
N TRP A 472 6.17 15.67 -12.01
CA TRP A 472 6.14 16.77 -11.04
C TRP A 472 4.81 16.79 -10.29
N PHE A 473 3.68 16.57 -10.98
CA PHE A 473 2.38 16.49 -10.33
C PHE A 473 2.28 15.32 -9.36
N GLN A 474 2.87 14.17 -9.69
CA GLN A 474 2.95 13.04 -8.75
C GLN A 474 3.71 13.43 -7.48
N GLN A 475 4.88 14.05 -7.62
CA GLN A 475 5.68 14.49 -6.47
C GLN A 475 4.93 15.56 -5.65
N PHE A 476 4.26 16.50 -6.32
CA PHE A 476 3.43 17.52 -5.70
C PHE A 476 2.28 16.92 -4.89
N TYR A 477 1.49 16.00 -5.47
CA TYR A 477 0.39 15.34 -4.78
C TYR A 477 0.87 14.46 -3.62
N ALA A 478 1.97 13.73 -3.80
CA ALA A 478 2.56 12.92 -2.74
C ALA A 478 3.06 13.80 -1.56
N LEU A 479 3.69 14.95 -1.86
CA LEU A 479 4.12 15.91 -0.85
C LEU A 479 2.94 16.48 -0.07
N LEU A 480 1.88 16.88 -0.77
CA LEU A 480 0.67 17.40 -0.13
C LEU A 480 -0.03 16.33 0.72
N ASN A 481 -0.07 15.08 0.28
CA ASN A 481 -0.59 13.97 1.09
C ASN A 481 0.13 13.84 2.43
N ALA A 482 1.46 13.87 2.38
CA ALA A 482 2.31 13.60 3.53
C ALA A 482 2.31 14.75 4.55
N GLU A 483 2.17 15.99 4.08
CA GLU A 483 2.48 17.16 4.89
C GLU A 483 1.32 18.18 5.04
N ALA A 484 0.23 18.11 4.25
CA ALA A 484 -0.87 19.08 4.35
C ALA A 484 -1.83 18.81 5.53
N GLY A 485 -1.90 17.58 6.06
CA GLY A 485 -2.70 17.24 7.24
C GLY A 485 -4.16 17.72 7.16
N HIS A 486 -4.62 18.48 8.17
CA HIS A 486 -5.99 19.00 8.23
C HIS A 486 -6.28 20.15 7.24
N GLU A 487 -5.30 20.72 6.55
CA GLU A 487 -5.51 21.83 5.61
C GLU A 487 -6.03 21.37 4.23
N LEU A 488 -6.05 20.05 4.00
CA LEU A 488 -6.50 19.39 2.77
C LEU A 488 -7.91 19.79 2.30
N PHE A 489 -8.87 19.94 3.22
CA PHE A 489 -10.26 20.30 2.84
C PHE A 489 -10.35 21.65 2.13
N ARG A 490 -9.39 22.55 2.37
CA ARG A 490 -9.37 23.90 1.79
C ARG A 490 -8.91 23.91 0.33
N LEU A 491 -8.30 22.83 -0.16
CA LEU A 491 -7.89 22.67 -1.56
C LEU A 491 -8.95 21.98 -2.43
N LYS A 492 -10.02 21.41 -1.84
CA LYS A 492 -11.07 20.66 -2.57
C LYS A 492 -11.78 21.48 -3.65
N SER A 493 -11.90 22.79 -3.46
CA SER A 493 -12.54 23.71 -4.41
C SER A 493 -11.60 24.21 -5.52
N GLN A 494 -10.31 23.93 -5.43
CA GLN A 494 -9.30 24.43 -6.36
C GLN A 494 -9.17 23.55 -7.61
N ARG A 495 -8.80 24.16 -8.73
CA ARG A 495 -8.53 23.47 -10.01
C ARG A 495 -7.05 23.11 -10.11
N ILE A 496 -6.62 22.10 -9.35
CA ILE A 496 -5.21 21.68 -9.27
C ILE A 496 -4.97 20.23 -9.71
N VAL A 497 -6.02 19.54 -10.18
CA VAL A 497 -5.93 18.16 -10.66
C VAL A 497 -5.55 18.15 -12.15
N LEU A 498 -4.41 17.56 -12.51
CA LEU A 498 -4.00 17.40 -13.90
C LEU A 498 -4.88 16.35 -14.58
N MET A 499 -5.55 16.75 -15.65
CA MET A 499 -6.41 15.87 -16.45
C MET A 499 -5.65 15.31 -17.65
N SER A 500 -6.15 14.22 -18.24
CA SER A 500 -5.52 13.55 -19.38
C SER A 500 -5.45 14.40 -20.66
N ASP A 501 -6.22 15.49 -20.74
CA ASP A 501 -6.18 16.48 -21.83
C ASP A 501 -5.15 17.61 -21.56
N ALA A 502 -4.29 17.42 -20.55
CA ALA A 502 -3.31 18.39 -20.06
C ALA A 502 -3.90 19.68 -19.46
N SER A 503 -5.20 19.72 -19.17
CA SER A 503 -5.83 20.85 -18.48
C SER A 503 -6.02 20.58 -16.98
N LEU A 504 -6.45 21.60 -16.23
CA LEU A 504 -6.65 21.51 -14.77
C LEU A 504 -8.13 21.40 -14.41
N GLY A 505 -8.46 20.40 -13.59
CA GLY A 505 -9.79 20.09 -13.09
C GLY A 505 -9.90 20.19 -11.56
N ARG A 506 -11.14 20.07 -11.06
CA ARG A 506 -11.44 19.93 -9.62
C ARG A 506 -11.51 18.45 -9.24
N GLY A 507 -11.09 18.11 -8.02
CA GLY A 507 -11.11 16.73 -7.54
C GLY A 507 -12.50 16.09 -7.60
N ASP A 508 -13.52 16.77 -7.09
CA ASP A 508 -14.91 16.30 -7.05
C ASP A 508 -15.60 16.16 -8.43
N GLN A 509 -14.95 16.61 -9.50
CA GLN A 509 -15.44 16.56 -10.88
C GLN A 509 -14.56 15.70 -11.79
N THR A 510 -13.60 14.97 -11.23
CA THR A 510 -12.63 14.16 -11.98
C THR A 510 -12.57 12.73 -11.46
N PHE A 511 -12.18 11.81 -12.33
CA PHE A 511 -12.17 10.38 -12.03
C PHE A 511 -10.82 9.72 -12.35
N PHE A 512 -10.53 8.60 -11.68
CA PHE A 512 -9.41 7.75 -12.09
C PHE A 512 -9.72 7.02 -13.39
N ALA A 513 -8.71 6.92 -14.27
CA ALA A 513 -8.85 6.23 -15.54
C ALA A 513 -8.97 4.70 -15.35
N ASN A 514 -10.12 4.15 -15.73
CA ASN A 514 -10.32 2.71 -15.92
C ASN A 514 -10.17 2.40 -17.42
N GLY A 515 -9.57 1.26 -17.78
CA GLY A 515 -9.03 0.93 -19.12
C GLY A 515 -9.97 0.94 -20.33
N ALA A 516 -11.13 1.60 -20.29
CA ALA A 516 -12.11 1.65 -21.36
C ALA A 516 -12.77 3.03 -21.61
N THR A 517 -12.26 4.14 -21.07
CA THR A 517 -12.80 5.50 -21.30
C THR A 517 -11.70 6.45 -21.80
N ALA A 518 -11.58 6.58 -23.12
CA ALA A 518 -10.89 7.68 -23.76
C ALA A 518 -11.93 8.53 -24.51
N GLY A 519 -12.08 9.80 -24.11
CA GLY A 519 -12.89 10.82 -24.80
C GLY A 519 -14.01 11.46 -23.97
N ASP A 520 -14.71 10.64 -23.18
CA ASP A 520 -15.97 10.91 -22.46
C ASP A 520 -16.00 11.87 -21.25
N VAL A 521 -15.02 11.66 -20.38
CA VAL A 521 -15.12 11.92 -18.94
C VAL A 521 -13.82 12.61 -18.50
N PRO A 522 -13.87 13.65 -17.65
CA PRO A 522 -12.69 14.25 -17.07
C PRO A 522 -11.93 13.21 -16.23
N VAL A 523 -10.89 12.61 -16.80
CA VAL A 523 -10.05 11.63 -16.10
C VAL A 523 -8.71 12.26 -15.75
N VAL A 524 -8.19 11.89 -14.58
CA VAL A 524 -6.87 12.33 -14.12
C VAL A 524 -5.81 11.74 -15.04
N ASP A 525 -4.80 12.56 -15.39
CA ASP A 525 -3.64 12.10 -16.12
C ASP A 525 -2.97 10.95 -15.37
N LYS A 526 -2.76 9.81 -16.05
CA LYS A 526 -2.22 8.61 -15.41
C LYS A 526 -0.81 8.86 -14.88
N GLY A 527 -0.01 9.66 -15.58
CA GLY A 527 1.33 10.02 -15.14
C GLY A 527 1.35 10.81 -13.83
N ALA A 528 0.30 11.59 -13.55
CA ALA A 528 0.20 12.41 -12.35
C ALA A 528 0.10 11.61 -11.04
N TYR A 529 -0.12 10.29 -11.09
CA TYR A 529 -0.12 9.42 -9.91
C TYR A 529 0.62 8.09 -10.13
N SER A 530 1.20 7.84 -11.31
CA SER A 530 1.86 6.57 -11.63
C SER A 530 3.17 6.67 -12.44
N ALA A 531 3.70 7.86 -12.73
CA ALA A 531 4.90 8.04 -13.56
C ALA A 531 6.22 7.68 -12.85
N GLY A 532 6.39 8.03 -11.57
CA GLY A 532 7.64 7.87 -10.84
C GLY A 532 7.88 6.43 -10.34
N ASN A 533 9.13 6.03 -10.13
CA ASN A 533 9.50 4.66 -9.76
C ASN A 533 9.17 4.27 -8.29
N SER A 534 8.84 5.24 -7.43
CA SER A 534 8.54 4.98 -6.01
C SER A 534 7.07 4.62 -5.81
N LYS A 535 6.80 3.34 -5.50
CA LYS A 535 5.45 2.85 -5.21
C LYS A 535 4.78 3.63 -4.07
N SER A 536 5.54 3.97 -3.03
CA SER A 536 5.04 4.79 -1.91
C SER A 536 4.60 6.20 -2.35
N GLN A 537 5.31 6.84 -3.28
CA GLN A 537 4.90 8.15 -3.80
C GLN A 537 3.67 8.04 -4.70
N GLN A 538 3.57 6.98 -5.53
CA GLN A 538 2.39 6.73 -6.35
C GLN A 538 1.13 6.55 -5.47
N ASP A 539 1.24 5.73 -4.42
CA ASP A 539 0.14 5.46 -3.51
C ASP A 539 -0.25 6.71 -2.72
N ALA A 540 0.72 7.52 -2.28
CA ALA A 540 0.46 8.81 -1.63
C ALA A 540 -0.19 9.84 -2.56
N ALA A 541 0.25 9.93 -3.82
CA ALA A 541 -0.35 10.81 -4.82
C ALA A 541 -1.80 10.40 -5.12
N LYS A 542 -2.05 9.08 -5.26
CA LYS A 542 -3.41 8.55 -5.46
C LYS A 542 -4.29 8.83 -4.25
N ALA A 543 -3.79 8.62 -3.03
CA ALA A 543 -4.51 8.92 -1.79
C ALA A 543 -4.91 10.40 -1.69
N PHE A 544 -3.99 11.32 -2.00
CA PHE A 544 -4.28 12.76 -2.02
C PHE A 544 -5.38 13.12 -3.03
N LEU A 545 -5.33 12.55 -4.23
CA LEU A 545 -6.37 12.77 -5.24
C LEU A 545 -7.72 12.24 -4.76
N THR A 546 -7.76 11.06 -4.13
CA THR A 546 -8.98 10.53 -3.50
C THR A 546 -9.51 11.48 -2.43
N ASP A 547 -8.65 12.01 -1.56
CA ASP A 547 -9.04 12.97 -0.52
C ASP A 547 -9.59 14.28 -1.08
N LEU A 548 -9.06 14.74 -2.23
CA LEU A 548 -9.58 15.89 -2.98
C LEU A 548 -10.97 15.63 -3.62
N GLY A 549 -11.43 14.38 -3.65
CA GLY A 549 -12.73 13.99 -4.19
C GLY A 549 -12.66 13.25 -5.54
N VAL A 550 -11.47 12.91 -6.03
CA VAL A 550 -11.31 12.08 -7.23
C VAL A 550 -11.78 10.67 -6.88
N ARG A 551 -12.77 10.17 -7.63
CA ARG A 551 -13.34 8.84 -7.40
C ARG A 551 -12.96 7.91 -8.55
N ASP A 552 -12.94 6.61 -8.26
CA ASP A 552 -12.98 5.63 -9.34
C ASP A 552 -14.35 5.76 -10.03
N ILE A 553 -14.40 5.67 -11.37
CA ILE A 553 -15.68 5.68 -12.09
C ILE A 553 -16.49 4.47 -11.61
N GLY A 554 -17.60 4.72 -10.90
CA GLY A 554 -18.52 3.66 -10.49
C GLY A 554 -19.17 2.99 -11.70
N ALA A 555 -19.50 1.70 -11.59
CA ALA A 555 -20.16 0.98 -12.69
C ALA A 555 -21.49 1.65 -13.10
N ALA A 556 -22.24 2.19 -12.14
CA ALA A 556 -23.48 2.92 -12.38
C ALA A 556 -23.27 4.27 -13.09
N GLU A 557 -22.34 5.09 -12.59
CA GLU A 557 -21.98 6.39 -13.19
C GLU A 557 -21.47 6.21 -14.64
N GLN A 558 -20.71 5.15 -14.89
CA GLN A 558 -20.25 4.80 -16.24
C GLN A 558 -21.42 4.46 -17.17
N VAL A 559 -22.39 3.69 -16.69
CA VAL A 559 -23.57 3.30 -17.47
C VAL A 559 -24.48 4.49 -17.73
N GLU A 560 -24.70 5.37 -16.74
CA GLU A 560 -25.53 6.58 -16.92
C GLU A 560 -25.00 7.48 -18.04
N ILE A 561 -23.68 7.68 -18.09
CA ILE A 561 -23.01 8.47 -19.13
C ILE A 561 -23.19 7.81 -20.52
N ILE A 562 -23.06 6.48 -20.60
CA ILE A 562 -23.27 5.73 -21.85
C ILE A 562 -24.72 5.89 -22.32
N LEU A 563 -25.70 5.74 -21.43
CA LEU A 563 -27.14 5.86 -21.71
C LEU A 563 -27.49 7.24 -22.28
N ARG A 564 -27.08 8.31 -21.60
CA ARG A 564 -27.36 9.70 -22.02
C ARG A 564 -26.76 10.09 -23.36
N ARG A 565 -25.68 9.44 -23.80
CA ARG A 565 -25.00 9.77 -25.05
C ARG A 565 -25.48 8.95 -26.25
N ARG A 566 -25.85 7.68 -26.03
CA ARG A 566 -26.02 6.70 -27.12
C ARG A 566 -27.43 6.12 -27.22
N TYR A 567 -28.23 6.18 -26.15
CA TYR A 567 -29.52 5.49 -26.04
C TYR A 567 -30.69 6.45 -25.76
N THR A 568 -30.62 7.68 -26.28
CA THR A 568 -31.72 8.67 -26.27
C THR A 568 -32.49 8.65 -27.59
N LEU A 569 -33.68 9.26 -27.62
CA LEU A 569 -34.51 9.30 -28.84
C LEU A 569 -33.82 9.98 -30.02
N GLU A 570 -33.05 11.05 -29.77
CA GLU A 570 -32.33 11.77 -30.83
C GLU A 570 -30.94 11.19 -31.14
N ALA A 571 -30.42 10.27 -30.32
CA ALA A 571 -29.09 9.70 -30.51
C ALA A 571 -29.07 8.68 -31.66
N LYS A 572 -27.99 8.70 -32.45
CA LYS A 572 -27.71 7.61 -33.38
C LYS A 572 -27.21 6.40 -32.60
N ILE A 573 -27.98 5.34 -32.63
CA ILE A 573 -27.68 4.10 -31.92
C ILE A 573 -26.35 3.51 -32.43
N PRO A 574 -25.48 3.02 -31.53
CA PRO A 574 -24.15 2.51 -31.88
C PRO A 574 -24.22 1.26 -32.77
N ASP A 575 -23.09 0.92 -33.41
CA ASP A 575 -22.95 -0.33 -34.15
C ASP A 575 -23.11 -1.57 -33.23
N ASP A 576 -23.36 -2.74 -33.83
CA ASP A 576 -23.66 -3.96 -33.10
C ASP A 576 -22.55 -4.41 -32.13
N ALA A 577 -21.27 -4.18 -32.49
CA ALA A 577 -20.15 -4.57 -31.62
C ALA A 577 -20.07 -3.67 -30.38
N THR A 578 -20.31 -2.38 -30.56
CA THR A 578 -20.38 -1.40 -29.47
C THR A 578 -21.61 -1.63 -28.60
N TYR A 579 -22.77 -1.89 -29.20
CA TYR A 579 -24.01 -2.22 -28.49
C TYR A 579 -23.85 -3.47 -27.62
N LEU A 580 -23.25 -4.54 -28.14
CA LEU A 580 -23.02 -5.77 -27.38
C LEU A 580 -22.14 -5.52 -26.14
N LYS A 581 -21.11 -4.69 -26.27
CA LYS A 581 -20.22 -4.34 -25.16
C LYS A 581 -20.96 -3.54 -24.09
N ASP A 582 -21.83 -2.63 -24.49
CA ASP A 582 -22.66 -1.83 -23.58
C ASP A 582 -23.72 -2.70 -22.90
N LEU A 583 -24.43 -3.57 -23.63
CA LEU A 583 -25.41 -4.52 -23.09
C LEU A 583 -24.81 -5.46 -22.03
N LYS A 584 -23.60 -5.99 -22.28
CA LYS A 584 -22.87 -6.80 -21.28
C LYS A 584 -22.61 -6.03 -19.98
N ARG A 585 -22.34 -4.73 -20.07
CA ARG A 585 -22.14 -3.86 -18.89
C ARG A 585 -23.44 -3.57 -18.18
N PHE A 586 -24.52 -3.31 -18.91
CA PHE A 586 -25.84 -3.05 -18.35
C PHE A 586 -26.34 -4.24 -17.53
N ILE A 587 -26.25 -5.45 -18.11
CA ILE A 587 -26.61 -6.70 -17.44
C ILE A 587 -25.76 -6.88 -16.17
N SER A 588 -24.44 -6.71 -16.28
CA SER A 588 -23.54 -6.91 -15.13
C SER A 588 -23.78 -5.89 -13.99
N LEU A 589 -24.23 -4.68 -14.31
CA LEU A 589 -24.57 -3.66 -13.30
C LEU A 589 -25.79 -4.10 -12.49
N VAL A 590 -26.88 -4.46 -13.17
CA VAL A 590 -28.15 -4.85 -12.53
C VAL A 590 -28.04 -6.20 -11.82
N GLU A 591 -27.27 -7.15 -12.35
CA GLU A 591 -26.99 -8.43 -11.67
C GLU A 591 -26.24 -8.24 -10.34
N LYS A 592 -25.39 -7.21 -10.27
CA LYS A 592 -24.63 -6.89 -9.05
C LYS A 592 -25.47 -6.14 -8.04
N ASP A 593 -26.34 -5.24 -8.51
CA ASP A 593 -27.19 -4.41 -7.67
C ASP A 593 -28.46 -3.97 -8.43
N ALA A 594 -29.59 -4.55 -8.03
CA ALA A 594 -30.88 -4.37 -8.69
C ALA A 594 -31.44 -2.94 -8.53
N ASP A 595 -31.01 -2.17 -7.54
CA ASP A 595 -31.48 -0.79 -7.30
C ASP A 595 -31.08 0.16 -8.44
N HIS A 596 -30.14 -0.24 -9.31
CA HIS A 596 -29.73 0.53 -10.49
C HIS A 596 -30.62 0.29 -11.71
N ALA A 597 -31.67 -0.53 -11.62
CA ALA A 597 -32.54 -0.84 -12.75
C ALA A 597 -33.34 0.38 -13.24
N ASP A 598 -33.74 1.28 -12.34
CA ASP A 598 -34.47 2.51 -12.66
C ASP A 598 -33.68 3.45 -13.59
N LEU A 599 -32.35 3.34 -13.61
CA LEU A 599 -31.47 4.12 -14.47
C LEU A 599 -31.81 3.98 -15.96
N PHE A 600 -32.43 2.87 -16.36
CA PHE A 600 -32.69 2.50 -17.75
C PHE A 600 -34.09 2.88 -18.26
N GLU A 601 -35.00 3.30 -17.36
CA GLU A 601 -36.44 3.50 -17.64
C GLU A 601 -36.68 4.41 -18.86
N ASP A 602 -35.89 5.49 -18.95
CA ASP A 602 -36.07 6.53 -19.95
C ASP A 602 -35.29 6.34 -21.26
N PHE A 603 -34.51 5.26 -21.38
CA PHE A 603 -33.58 5.07 -22.50
C PHE A 603 -34.01 3.97 -23.47
N TYR A 604 -33.70 4.17 -24.75
CA TYR A 604 -34.08 3.29 -25.86
C TYR A 604 -33.06 2.16 -26.03
N ILE A 605 -33.08 1.19 -25.11
CA ILE A 605 -32.04 0.15 -24.99
C ILE A 605 -32.40 -1.20 -25.59
N PHE A 606 -33.67 -1.42 -25.98
CA PHE A 606 -34.14 -2.69 -26.55
C PHE A 606 -34.67 -2.50 -27.97
N GLN A 607 -34.42 -3.49 -28.82
CA GLN A 607 -35.07 -3.58 -30.12
C GLN A 607 -36.34 -4.44 -30.01
N GLY A 608 -37.45 -3.93 -30.54
CA GLY A 608 -38.72 -4.63 -30.66
C GLY A 608 -38.76 -5.53 -31.89
N GLY A 609 -39.75 -6.43 -31.96
CA GLY A 609 -39.93 -7.40 -33.05
C GLY A 609 -40.07 -6.78 -34.45
N ASP A 610 -40.39 -5.49 -34.54
CA ASP A 610 -40.47 -4.70 -35.76
C ASP A 610 -39.13 -4.08 -36.20
N GLY A 611 -38.07 -4.28 -35.42
CA GLY A 611 -36.74 -3.72 -35.65
C GLY A 611 -36.55 -2.29 -35.16
N GLN A 612 -37.53 -1.67 -34.50
CA GLN A 612 -37.39 -0.34 -33.89
C GLN A 612 -36.86 -0.43 -32.46
N TRP A 613 -36.36 0.69 -31.94
CA TRP A 613 -35.81 0.77 -30.58
C TRP A 613 -36.82 1.36 -29.61
N TYR A 614 -36.89 0.77 -28.43
CA TYR A 614 -37.90 1.03 -27.41
C TYR A 614 -37.29 1.19 -26.02
N LYS A 615 -38.00 1.96 -25.20
CA LYS A 615 -37.82 1.96 -23.74
C LYS A 615 -38.22 0.60 -23.16
N PRO A 616 -37.67 0.19 -22.00
CA PRO A 616 -38.06 -1.07 -21.34
C PRO A 616 -39.56 -1.25 -21.19
N CYS A 617 -40.27 -0.22 -20.71
CA CYS A 617 -41.72 -0.26 -20.47
C CYS A 617 -42.59 -0.48 -21.72
N ALA A 618 -42.02 -0.32 -22.93
CA ALA A 618 -42.70 -0.56 -24.20
C ALA A 618 -42.49 -1.98 -24.76
N ILE A 619 -41.72 -2.82 -24.06
CA ILE A 619 -41.37 -4.19 -24.45
C ILE A 619 -42.05 -5.19 -23.52
N TYR A 620 -42.50 -6.33 -24.06
CA TYR A 620 -42.88 -7.50 -23.28
C TYR A 620 -41.93 -8.69 -23.53
N LEU A 621 -41.84 -9.56 -22.53
CA LEU A 621 -41.05 -10.78 -22.56
C LEU A 621 -41.95 -12.00 -22.72
N ASP A 622 -41.64 -12.84 -23.70
CA ASP A 622 -42.24 -14.16 -23.89
C ASP A 622 -41.17 -15.14 -24.41
N ARG A 623 -41.56 -16.37 -24.76
CA ARG A 623 -40.63 -17.40 -25.25
C ARG A 623 -39.84 -16.88 -26.45
N PRO A 624 -38.52 -17.11 -26.49
CA PRO A 624 -37.72 -17.98 -25.61
C PRO A 624 -37.09 -17.29 -24.37
N TYR A 625 -37.32 -15.99 -24.14
CA TYR A 625 -36.68 -15.23 -23.07
C TYR A 625 -37.30 -15.50 -21.70
N LEU A 626 -38.63 -15.62 -21.64
CA LEU A 626 -39.37 -15.96 -20.43
C LEU A 626 -40.68 -16.67 -20.79
N ASP A 627 -41.08 -17.69 -20.02
CA ASP A 627 -42.30 -18.47 -20.32
C ASP A 627 -43.58 -17.80 -19.77
N THR A 628 -43.99 -16.69 -20.38
CA THR A 628 -45.12 -15.88 -19.91
C THR A 628 -46.42 -16.15 -20.68
N ASP A 629 -46.34 -16.50 -21.97
CA ASP A 629 -47.48 -16.55 -22.90
C ASP A 629 -48.13 -15.16 -23.16
N LEU A 630 -47.42 -14.06 -22.87
CA LEU A 630 -47.87 -12.67 -23.07
C LEU A 630 -48.12 -12.31 -24.55
N SER A 631 -47.48 -13.01 -25.49
CA SER A 631 -47.71 -12.81 -26.91
C SER A 631 -49.17 -13.00 -27.31
N ALA A 632 -49.88 -13.95 -26.69
CA ALA A 632 -51.30 -14.21 -26.96
C ALA A 632 -52.21 -13.03 -26.58
N TYR A 633 -51.84 -12.27 -25.55
CA TYR A 633 -52.56 -11.06 -25.16
C TYR A 633 -52.23 -9.88 -26.08
N HIS A 634 -50.94 -9.59 -26.27
CA HIS A 634 -50.52 -8.44 -27.08
C HIS A 634 -50.83 -8.59 -28.57
N SER A 635 -50.93 -9.83 -29.09
CA SER A 635 -51.36 -10.08 -30.47
C SER A 635 -52.84 -9.78 -30.72
N ALA A 636 -53.67 -9.85 -29.66
CA ALA A 636 -55.11 -9.58 -29.74
C ALA A 636 -55.46 -8.09 -29.56
N LEU A 637 -54.48 -7.26 -29.20
CA LEU A 637 -54.65 -5.82 -28.99
C LEU A 637 -54.41 -5.01 -30.27
N SER A 638 -54.96 -3.80 -30.29
CA SER A 638 -54.68 -2.83 -31.35
C SER A 638 -53.21 -2.39 -31.32
N ALA A 639 -52.66 -1.93 -32.45
CA ALA A 639 -51.28 -1.44 -32.51
C ALA A 639 -50.98 -0.27 -31.55
N LYS A 640 -52.01 0.44 -31.07
CA LYS A 640 -51.88 1.55 -30.12
C LYS A 640 -51.78 1.07 -28.66
N ASP A 641 -52.33 -0.10 -28.37
CA ASP A 641 -52.50 -0.60 -27.00
C ASP A 641 -51.58 -1.80 -26.69
N ARG A 642 -50.88 -2.34 -27.70
CA ARG A 642 -49.94 -3.45 -27.55
C ARG A 642 -48.52 -2.98 -27.19
N LEU A 643 -47.82 -3.78 -26.41
CA LEU A 643 -46.37 -3.70 -26.24
C LEU A 643 -45.71 -4.50 -27.37
N GLU A 644 -44.45 -4.19 -27.69
CA GLU A 644 -43.70 -4.93 -28.71
C GLU A 644 -42.89 -6.09 -28.09
N ALA A 645 -42.75 -7.18 -28.83
CA ALA A 645 -41.98 -8.34 -28.35
C ALA A 645 -40.48 -8.02 -28.36
N LEU A 646 -39.73 -8.49 -27.37
CA LEU A 646 -38.27 -8.40 -27.41
C LEU A 646 -37.74 -9.14 -28.65
N HIS A 647 -36.95 -8.43 -29.49
CA HIS A 647 -36.54 -8.93 -30.81
C HIS A 647 -35.74 -10.26 -30.72
N PRO A 648 -35.90 -11.23 -31.65
CA PRO A 648 -35.14 -12.50 -31.62
C PRO A 648 -33.62 -12.38 -31.75
N ARG A 649 -33.09 -11.23 -32.18
CA ARG A 649 -31.64 -10.99 -32.36
C ARG A 649 -30.80 -11.29 -31.12
N TYR A 650 -31.37 -11.18 -29.93
CA TYR A 650 -30.64 -11.42 -28.70
C TYR A 650 -30.30 -12.90 -28.47
N LEU A 651 -30.84 -13.80 -29.29
CA LEU A 651 -30.51 -15.24 -29.30
C LEU A 651 -29.22 -15.55 -30.05
N GLU A 652 -28.84 -14.69 -30.99
CA GLU A 652 -27.64 -14.85 -31.83
C GLU A 652 -26.39 -14.28 -31.16
N ILE A 653 -26.56 -13.68 -29.98
CA ILE A 653 -25.51 -13.06 -29.18
C ILE A 653 -24.89 -14.10 -28.23
N GLU A 654 -23.58 -14.02 -27.98
CA GLU A 654 -22.86 -14.81 -26.96
C GLU A 654 -23.25 -14.43 -25.51
N LEU A 655 -24.54 -14.49 -25.18
CA LEU A 655 -25.10 -14.26 -23.85
C LEU A 655 -26.22 -15.25 -23.60
N GLU A 656 -26.29 -15.78 -22.38
CA GLU A 656 -27.34 -16.72 -22.01
C GLU A 656 -28.72 -16.04 -22.08
N THR A 657 -29.66 -16.64 -22.80
CA THR A 657 -31.03 -16.13 -23.02
C THR A 657 -31.74 -15.78 -21.70
N LYS A 658 -31.51 -16.56 -20.64
CA LYS A 658 -32.07 -16.33 -19.30
C LYS A 658 -31.55 -15.03 -18.66
N ARG A 659 -30.29 -14.68 -18.87
CA ARG A 659 -29.69 -13.45 -18.31
C ARG A 659 -30.27 -12.20 -18.97
N ILE A 660 -30.52 -12.29 -20.28
CA ILE A 660 -31.16 -11.19 -21.04
C ILE A 660 -32.60 -11.01 -20.58
N GLY A 661 -33.36 -12.10 -20.44
CA GLY A 661 -34.73 -12.05 -19.91
C GLY A 661 -34.80 -11.48 -18.49
N ALA A 662 -33.90 -11.91 -17.59
CA ALA A 662 -33.84 -11.41 -16.22
C ALA A 662 -33.48 -9.91 -16.16
N PHE A 663 -32.51 -9.46 -16.96
CA PHE A 663 -32.17 -8.04 -17.06
C PHE A 663 -33.34 -7.22 -17.61
N ALA A 664 -33.96 -7.67 -18.70
CA ALA A 664 -35.08 -6.96 -19.32
C ALA A 664 -36.27 -6.81 -18.36
N SER A 665 -36.62 -7.87 -17.62
CA SER A 665 -37.65 -7.81 -16.56
C SER A 665 -37.26 -6.81 -15.47
N ALA A 666 -36.02 -6.87 -14.97
CA ALA A 666 -35.56 -5.97 -13.91
C ALA A 666 -35.63 -4.49 -14.28
N VAL A 667 -35.30 -4.13 -15.54
CA VAL A 667 -35.29 -2.73 -16.00
C VAL A 667 -36.65 -2.22 -16.50
N GLY A 668 -37.71 -3.02 -16.37
CA GLY A 668 -39.09 -2.58 -16.63
C GLY A 668 -39.75 -3.12 -17.90
N ALA A 669 -39.20 -4.15 -18.55
CA ALA A 669 -39.94 -4.88 -19.58
C ALA A 669 -41.06 -5.71 -18.94
N SER A 670 -42.22 -5.72 -19.58
CA SER A 670 -43.40 -6.42 -19.08
C SER A 670 -43.20 -7.93 -19.12
N ASP A 671 -43.18 -8.55 -17.94
CA ASP A 671 -43.03 -9.98 -17.73
C ASP A 671 -44.27 -10.64 -17.10
N THR A 672 -45.26 -9.81 -16.76
CA THR A 672 -46.48 -10.20 -16.06
C THR A 672 -47.71 -9.61 -16.75
N PHE A 673 -48.85 -10.26 -16.53
CA PHE A 673 -50.11 -9.79 -17.07
C PHE A 673 -50.68 -8.66 -16.21
N GLU A 674 -50.73 -7.45 -16.75
CA GLU A 674 -51.05 -6.23 -16.00
C GLU A 674 -52.54 -6.16 -15.59
N ILE A 675 -52.82 -6.12 -14.28
CA ILE A 675 -54.14 -5.79 -13.74
C ILE A 675 -54.15 -4.30 -13.40
N ARG A 676 -54.98 -3.52 -14.10
CA ARG A 676 -55.05 -2.06 -13.92
C ARG A 676 -56.05 -1.67 -12.85
N GLN A 677 -55.68 -0.66 -12.07
CA GLN A 677 -56.59 0.03 -11.16
C GLN A 677 -57.44 1.04 -11.94
N ASP A 678 -58.73 1.07 -11.67
CA ASP A 678 -59.71 1.98 -12.23
C ASP A 678 -60.67 2.47 -11.13
N THR A 679 -61.73 3.17 -11.52
CA THR A 679 -62.81 3.64 -10.67
C THR A 679 -63.97 2.64 -10.63
N CYS A 680 -64.76 2.67 -9.57
CA CYS A 680 -65.94 1.82 -9.37
C CYS A 680 -67.12 2.16 -10.29
N TYR A 681 -67.03 3.22 -11.11
CA TYR A 681 -68.17 3.68 -11.93
C TYR A 681 -68.59 2.67 -13.00
N ALA A 682 -67.65 1.88 -13.50
CA ALA A 682 -67.91 0.81 -14.47
C ALA A 682 -68.20 -0.55 -13.80
N ASN A 683 -68.32 -0.60 -12.47
CA ASN A 683 -68.58 -1.84 -11.75
C ASN A 683 -70.05 -2.27 -11.92
N PRO A 684 -70.35 -3.55 -12.21
CA PRO A 684 -71.73 -4.05 -12.28
C PRO A 684 -72.56 -3.85 -11.01
N GLU A 685 -71.92 -3.69 -9.85
CA GLU A 685 -72.56 -3.44 -8.55
C GLU A 685 -72.45 -1.97 -8.12
N TRP A 686 -72.24 -1.04 -9.07
CA TRP A 686 -72.13 0.40 -8.80
C TRP A 686 -73.34 0.97 -8.03
N ASP A 687 -74.56 0.52 -8.34
CA ASP A 687 -75.77 0.96 -7.63
C ASP A 687 -75.70 0.66 -6.13
N GLN A 688 -74.97 -0.39 -5.71
CA GLN A 688 -74.75 -0.69 -4.30
C GLN A 688 -73.59 0.12 -3.72
N LEU A 689 -72.49 0.26 -4.46
CA LEU A 689 -71.31 1.01 -4.04
C LEU A 689 -71.60 2.51 -3.86
N SER A 690 -72.41 3.08 -4.75
CA SER A 690 -72.79 4.51 -4.77
C SER A 690 -73.70 4.93 -3.62
N THR A 691 -74.30 3.98 -2.89
CA THR A 691 -75.06 4.26 -1.65
C THR A 691 -74.19 4.65 -0.46
N ALA A 692 -72.87 4.75 -0.63
CA ALA A 692 -71.96 5.20 0.40
C ALA A 692 -72.37 6.59 0.93
N SER A 693 -72.59 6.70 2.24
CA SER A 693 -73.10 7.91 2.86
C SER A 693 -72.04 9.01 2.97
N GLY A 694 -72.47 10.27 2.86
CA GLY A 694 -71.64 11.46 3.04
C GLY A 694 -71.17 12.12 1.75
N ASN A 695 -70.61 13.32 1.87
CA ASN A 695 -70.07 14.09 0.75
C ASN A 695 -68.61 13.68 0.43
N TRP A 696 -68.24 13.78 -0.84
CA TRP A 696 -66.89 13.45 -1.33
C TRP A 696 -65.83 14.42 -0.81
N THR A 697 -64.65 13.90 -0.44
CA THR A 697 -63.49 14.67 0.07
C THR A 697 -62.18 14.11 -0.51
N SER A 698 -61.04 14.77 -0.24
CA SER A 698 -59.70 14.26 -0.61
C SER A 698 -59.31 12.92 0.03
N TYR A 699 -60.04 12.47 1.05
CA TYR A 699 -59.87 11.16 1.70
C TYR A 699 -60.83 10.08 1.17
N GLY A 700 -61.55 10.38 0.09
CA GLY A 700 -62.41 9.44 -0.61
C GLY A 700 -61.59 8.33 -1.27
N ILE A 701 -62.16 7.12 -1.32
CA ILE A 701 -61.61 5.98 -2.03
C ILE A 701 -62.59 5.62 -3.13
N ASN A 702 -62.12 5.58 -4.37
CA ASN A 702 -62.87 5.09 -5.52
C ASN A 702 -61.92 4.19 -6.33
N ARG A 703 -61.98 2.89 -6.05
CA ARG A 703 -60.99 1.94 -6.55
C ARG A 703 -61.63 0.62 -6.95
N ASP A 704 -61.43 0.26 -8.20
CA ASP A 704 -61.78 -1.03 -8.81
C ASP A 704 -60.59 -1.54 -9.62
N PHE A 705 -60.66 -2.80 -10.09
CA PHE A 705 -59.59 -3.44 -10.83
C PHE A 705 -60.15 -4.22 -12.02
N HIS A 706 -59.45 -4.14 -13.15
CA HIS A 706 -59.79 -4.83 -14.38
C HIS A 706 -58.55 -5.15 -15.20
N ILE A 707 -58.70 -6.02 -16.19
CA ILE A 707 -57.67 -6.21 -17.22
C ILE A 707 -58.18 -5.51 -18.50
N PRO A 708 -57.39 -4.58 -19.08
CA PRO A 708 -57.79 -3.88 -20.29
C PRO A 708 -58.17 -4.85 -21.42
N HIS A 709 -59.29 -4.58 -22.10
CA HIS A 709 -59.79 -5.37 -23.23
C HIS A 709 -60.09 -6.87 -22.94
N LEU A 710 -60.02 -7.32 -21.70
CA LEU A 710 -60.17 -8.75 -21.35
C LEU A 710 -61.47 -9.36 -21.88
N GLN A 711 -62.58 -8.64 -21.72
CA GLN A 711 -63.89 -9.11 -22.17
C GLN A 711 -63.93 -9.37 -23.68
N ASN A 712 -63.30 -8.48 -24.48
CA ASN A 712 -63.25 -8.62 -25.93
C ASN A 712 -62.32 -9.76 -26.35
N ILE A 713 -61.18 -9.90 -25.69
CA ILE A 713 -60.19 -10.94 -26.04
C ILE A 713 -60.72 -12.34 -25.67
N LEU A 714 -61.51 -12.45 -24.59
CA LEU A 714 -62.14 -13.70 -24.16
C LEU A 714 -63.38 -14.11 -24.97
N GLU A 715 -63.75 -13.36 -26.02
CA GLU A 715 -64.73 -13.82 -27.01
C GLU A 715 -64.17 -14.99 -27.86
N GLU A 716 -62.86 -15.00 -28.10
CA GLU A 716 -62.11 -16.05 -28.80
C GLU A 716 -60.95 -16.56 -27.90
N PRO A 717 -61.24 -17.36 -26.86
CA PRO A 717 -60.23 -17.80 -25.90
C PRO A 717 -59.22 -18.75 -26.57
N SER A 718 -57.93 -18.52 -26.32
CA SER A 718 -56.84 -19.45 -26.68
C SER A 718 -56.29 -20.14 -25.45
N LEU A 719 -55.64 -21.28 -25.65
CA LEU A 719 -55.08 -22.07 -24.55
C LEU A 719 -53.90 -21.33 -23.89
N GLU A 720 -53.15 -20.54 -24.66
CA GLU A 720 -52.08 -19.65 -24.21
C GLU A 720 -52.62 -18.51 -23.35
N LEU A 721 -53.67 -17.81 -23.81
CA LEU A 721 -54.30 -16.71 -23.07
C LEU A 721 -54.93 -17.20 -21.75
N SER A 722 -55.63 -18.33 -21.79
CA SER A 722 -56.19 -18.94 -20.59
C SER A 722 -55.10 -19.33 -19.59
N ARG A 723 -53.94 -19.79 -20.07
CA ARG A 723 -52.81 -20.14 -19.22
C ARG A 723 -52.16 -18.90 -18.60
N LEU A 724 -52.04 -17.81 -19.36
CA LEU A 724 -51.59 -16.51 -18.88
C LEU A 724 -52.50 -15.99 -17.76
N ILE A 725 -53.82 -15.98 -17.99
CA ILE A 725 -54.81 -15.60 -16.98
C ILE A 725 -54.70 -16.51 -15.76
N TRP A 726 -54.64 -17.83 -15.96
CA TRP A 726 -54.55 -18.81 -14.88
C TRP A 726 -53.30 -18.62 -14.01
N LYS A 727 -52.12 -18.48 -14.63
CA LYS A 727 -50.85 -18.20 -13.95
C LYS A 727 -50.96 -16.91 -13.14
N THR A 728 -51.47 -15.85 -13.76
CA THR A 728 -51.61 -14.52 -13.13
C THR A 728 -52.51 -14.56 -11.91
N ILE A 729 -53.73 -15.10 -12.04
CA ILE A 729 -54.67 -15.12 -10.92
C ILE A 729 -54.30 -16.13 -9.82
N SER A 730 -53.60 -17.21 -10.17
CA SER A 730 -53.12 -18.19 -9.19
C SER A 730 -51.95 -17.66 -8.36
N ALA A 731 -51.20 -16.69 -8.87
CA ALA A 731 -50.18 -15.97 -8.12
C ALA A 731 -50.77 -14.92 -7.15
N LEU A 732 -52.03 -14.51 -7.34
CA LEU A 732 -52.70 -13.56 -6.44
C LEU A 732 -53.12 -14.25 -5.14
N THR A 733 -52.65 -13.73 -4.01
CA THR A 733 -53.07 -14.23 -2.69
C THR A 733 -54.54 -13.88 -2.42
N GLY A 734 -55.19 -14.63 -1.51
CA GLY A 734 -56.58 -14.37 -1.13
C GLY A 734 -56.86 -13.00 -0.50
N HIS A 735 -55.82 -12.30 -0.08
CA HIS A 735 -55.89 -10.95 0.48
C HIS A 735 -55.54 -9.87 -0.55
N SER A 736 -55.33 -10.23 -1.82
CA SER A 736 -55.02 -9.24 -2.86
C SER A 736 -56.22 -8.31 -3.02
N GLY A 737 -55.99 -6.99 -2.92
CA GLY A 737 -57.05 -5.98 -3.07
C GLY A 737 -57.74 -6.02 -4.44
N TYR A 738 -57.15 -6.73 -5.42
CA TYR A 738 -57.65 -6.89 -6.79
C TYR A 738 -59.01 -7.57 -6.89
N TRP A 739 -59.43 -8.34 -5.88
CA TRP A 739 -60.71 -9.05 -5.87
C TRP A 739 -61.91 -8.17 -5.47
N THR A 740 -61.66 -6.99 -4.90
CA THR A 740 -62.68 -6.18 -4.23
C THR A 740 -62.65 -4.73 -4.68
N ALA A 741 -63.76 -4.27 -5.27
CA ALA A 741 -64.01 -2.85 -5.49
C ALA A 741 -64.32 -2.16 -4.17
N THR A 742 -63.77 -0.97 -3.93
CA THR A 742 -63.96 -0.21 -2.69
C THR A 742 -64.36 1.23 -2.99
N TYR A 743 -65.50 1.66 -2.43
CA TYR A 743 -66.01 3.02 -2.57
C TYR A 743 -66.29 3.67 -1.20
N ARG A 744 -65.78 4.87 -0.98
CA ARG A 744 -65.94 5.65 0.26
C ARG A 744 -65.83 7.14 -0.02
N CYS A 745 -66.75 7.96 0.49
CA CYS A 745 -66.74 9.41 0.22
C CYS A 745 -65.78 10.22 1.12
N ASN A 746 -65.56 9.80 2.36
CA ASN A 746 -64.66 10.45 3.33
C ASN A 746 -64.23 9.48 4.44
N SER A 747 -63.25 9.87 5.26
CA SER A 747 -62.69 9.03 6.34
C SER A 747 -63.66 8.76 7.50
N SER A 748 -64.74 9.54 7.63
CA SER A 748 -65.69 9.46 8.74
C SER A 748 -66.84 8.47 8.52
N HIS A 749 -66.97 7.90 7.31
CA HIS A 749 -68.02 6.95 6.96
C HIS A 749 -67.42 5.60 6.51
N PRO A 750 -68.10 4.47 6.77
CA PRO A 750 -67.60 3.15 6.38
C PRO A 750 -67.52 3.00 4.85
N SER A 751 -66.50 2.27 4.37
CA SER A 751 -66.36 1.93 2.96
C SER A 751 -67.38 0.88 2.53
N ARG A 752 -68.00 1.06 1.36
CA ARG A 752 -68.74 0.02 0.66
C ARG A 752 -67.78 -0.82 -0.17
N THR A 753 -68.00 -2.13 -0.20
CA THR A 753 -67.19 -3.07 -0.96
C THR A 753 -68.07 -3.97 -1.81
N ALA A 754 -67.58 -4.37 -2.98
CA ALA A 754 -68.26 -5.27 -3.91
C ALA A 754 -67.21 -6.12 -4.66
N SER A 755 -67.64 -7.09 -5.48
CA SER A 755 -66.69 -7.83 -6.33
C SER A 755 -66.08 -6.89 -7.36
N SER A 756 -64.77 -6.98 -7.61
CA SER A 756 -64.13 -6.13 -8.63
C SER A 756 -64.62 -6.44 -10.04
N ARG A 757 -64.42 -5.50 -10.97
CA ARG A 757 -64.75 -5.72 -12.39
C ARG A 757 -64.04 -6.96 -12.96
N LEU A 758 -62.79 -7.17 -12.58
CA LEU A 758 -62.01 -8.38 -12.88
C LEU A 758 -62.75 -9.67 -12.48
N VAL A 759 -63.35 -9.72 -11.29
CA VAL A 759 -64.11 -10.90 -10.82
C VAL A 759 -65.35 -11.12 -11.67
N HIS A 760 -66.07 -10.05 -12.02
CA HIS A 760 -67.26 -10.14 -12.86
C HIS A 760 -66.93 -10.59 -14.29
N GLU A 761 -65.89 -10.02 -14.91
CA GLU A 761 -65.40 -10.39 -16.24
C GLU A 761 -64.97 -11.86 -16.27
N LEU A 762 -64.18 -12.33 -15.29
CA LEU A 762 -63.72 -13.72 -15.24
C LEU A 762 -64.81 -14.74 -14.89
N ARG A 763 -65.83 -14.38 -14.10
CA ARG A 763 -66.98 -15.28 -13.80
C ARG A 763 -67.87 -15.51 -15.02
N THR A 764 -68.00 -14.50 -15.87
CA THR A 764 -68.94 -14.51 -17.00
C THR A 764 -68.33 -15.09 -18.27
N ALA A 765 -67.03 -14.86 -18.49
CA ALA A 765 -66.30 -15.34 -19.65
C ALA A 765 -66.04 -16.86 -19.63
N LYS A 766 -66.03 -17.48 -20.81
CA LYS A 766 -65.66 -18.89 -21.02
C LYS A 766 -64.17 -18.98 -21.30
N TRP A 767 -63.36 -19.11 -20.26
CA TRP A 767 -61.90 -19.06 -20.40
C TRP A 767 -61.18 -20.24 -19.73
N ILE A 768 -61.88 -21.11 -18.99
CA ILE A 768 -61.26 -22.28 -18.37
C ILE A 768 -61.27 -23.42 -19.38
N PRO A 769 -60.12 -23.91 -19.85
CA PRO A 769 -60.11 -25.04 -20.77
C PRO A 769 -60.55 -26.32 -20.06
N GLN A 770 -61.41 -27.08 -20.74
CA GLN A 770 -61.72 -28.47 -20.46
C GLN A 770 -61.22 -29.28 -21.68
N GLY A 771 -60.82 -30.53 -21.50
CA GLY A 771 -60.29 -31.38 -22.58
C GLY A 771 -61.04 -31.25 -23.92
N ASP A 772 -60.34 -31.44 -25.03
CA ASP A 772 -60.83 -31.29 -26.42
C ASP A 772 -61.04 -29.84 -26.92
N GLY A 773 -60.31 -28.87 -26.37
CA GLY A 773 -60.29 -27.48 -26.88
C GLY A 773 -61.54 -26.66 -26.56
N VAL A 774 -62.35 -27.12 -25.60
CA VAL A 774 -63.58 -26.44 -25.15
C VAL A 774 -63.27 -25.54 -23.97
N PHE A 775 -63.79 -24.31 -23.97
CA PHE A 775 -63.66 -23.38 -22.84
C PHE A 775 -65.00 -23.19 -22.13
N VAL A 776 -64.97 -23.25 -20.80
CA VAL A 776 -66.15 -23.11 -19.93
C VAL A 776 -65.97 -21.98 -18.92
N ARG A 777 -67.06 -21.59 -18.27
CA ARG A 777 -67.00 -20.63 -17.15
C ARG A 777 -66.38 -21.29 -15.92
N PRO A 778 -65.74 -20.55 -15.01
CA PRO A 778 -65.22 -21.11 -13.76
C PRO A 778 -66.22 -21.98 -13.00
N ALA A 779 -67.49 -21.56 -12.90
CA ALA A 779 -68.52 -22.32 -12.20
C ALA A 779 -68.84 -23.70 -12.80
N GLU A 780 -68.59 -23.88 -14.09
CA GLU A 780 -68.86 -25.09 -14.87
C GLU A 780 -67.63 -26.00 -14.99
N ALA A 781 -66.46 -25.54 -14.53
CA ALA A 781 -65.19 -26.24 -14.71
C ALA A 781 -65.02 -27.43 -13.75
N SER A 782 -64.44 -28.53 -14.27
CA SER A 782 -63.94 -29.67 -13.51
C SER A 782 -62.41 -29.63 -13.45
N ARG A 783 -61.84 -29.98 -12.30
CA ARG A 783 -60.38 -30.07 -12.11
C ARG A 783 -59.77 -31.23 -12.91
N GLU A 784 -60.53 -32.30 -13.10
CA GLU A 784 -60.08 -33.53 -13.76
C GLU A 784 -59.88 -33.35 -15.27
N LEU A 785 -60.53 -32.35 -15.86
CA LEU A 785 -60.51 -32.07 -17.30
C LEU A 785 -59.54 -30.92 -17.67
N LEU A 786 -58.75 -30.42 -16.72
CA LEU A 786 -57.76 -29.36 -16.99
C LEU A 786 -56.59 -29.93 -17.83
N PRO A 787 -56.20 -29.27 -18.93
CA PRO A 787 -55.06 -29.71 -19.75
C PRO A 787 -53.72 -29.47 -19.05
N LYS A 788 -52.66 -30.11 -19.56
CA LYS A 788 -51.27 -29.90 -19.08
C LYS A 788 -50.89 -28.41 -19.16
N GLY A 789 -50.39 -27.86 -18.07
CA GLY A 789 -50.02 -26.44 -17.95
C GLY A 789 -50.92 -25.61 -17.03
N PHE A 790 -52.03 -26.17 -16.54
CA PHE A 790 -52.96 -25.55 -15.59
C PHE A 790 -52.85 -26.23 -14.23
N ALA A 791 -51.80 -25.89 -13.46
CA ALA A 791 -51.61 -26.47 -12.13
C ALA A 791 -52.78 -26.09 -11.22
N PHE A 792 -53.37 -27.07 -10.53
CA PHE A 792 -54.53 -26.87 -9.66
C PHE A 792 -54.15 -27.10 -8.20
N ASP A 793 -54.38 -26.09 -7.35
CA ASP A 793 -54.23 -26.17 -5.91
C ASP A 793 -55.58 -25.82 -5.24
N PRO A 794 -56.16 -26.71 -4.41
CA PRO A 794 -57.41 -26.43 -3.70
C PRO A 794 -57.30 -25.25 -2.72
N GLY A 795 -56.08 -24.82 -2.35
CA GLY A 795 -55.80 -23.65 -1.53
C GLY A 795 -55.86 -22.31 -2.28
N TYR A 796 -56.02 -22.31 -3.61
CA TYR A 796 -56.16 -21.07 -4.37
C TYR A 796 -57.42 -20.29 -3.97
N ALA A 797 -57.21 -19.11 -3.41
CA ALA A 797 -58.30 -18.26 -2.92
C ALA A 797 -59.28 -17.84 -4.02
N TRP A 798 -58.78 -17.68 -5.26
CA TRP A 798 -59.61 -17.29 -6.40
C TRP A 798 -60.66 -18.35 -6.76
N LEU A 799 -60.45 -19.64 -6.42
CA LEU A 799 -61.42 -20.71 -6.70
C LEU A 799 -62.77 -20.43 -6.06
N LYS A 800 -62.76 -19.99 -4.78
CA LYS A 800 -63.98 -19.59 -4.07
C LYS A 800 -64.55 -18.29 -4.63
N ILE A 801 -63.68 -17.33 -4.98
CA ILE A 801 -64.09 -16.01 -5.49
C ILE A 801 -64.75 -16.13 -6.87
N LEU A 802 -64.23 -16.95 -7.77
CA LEU A 802 -64.79 -17.17 -9.11
C LEU A 802 -65.85 -18.28 -9.15
N ASN A 803 -66.20 -18.87 -8.01
CA ASN A 803 -67.15 -19.99 -7.89
C ASN A 803 -66.73 -21.26 -8.65
N PHE A 804 -65.43 -21.57 -8.74
CA PHE A 804 -64.91 -22.69 -9.51
C PHE A 804 -65.58 -24.03 -9.11
N GLY A 805 -66.13 -24.76 -10.09
CA GLY A 805 -66.76 -26.06 -9.88
C GLY A 805 -68.06 -26.06 -9.06
N ALA A 806 -68.63 -24.88 -8.76
CA ALA A 806 -69.86 -24.77 -7.97
C ALA A 806 -71.08 -25.45 -8.64
N ALA A 807 -71.14 -25.50 -9.97
CA ALA A 807 -72.18 -26.24 -10.69
C ALA A 807 -72.00 -27.76 -10.56
N ALA A 808 -70.75 -28.26 -10.61
CA ALA A 808 -70.42 -29.68 -10.44
C ALA A 808 -70.70 -30.19 -9.02
N ALA A 809 -70.43 -29.37 -7.99
CA ALA A 809 -70.76 -29.71 -6.60
C ALA A 809 -72.27 -29.82 -6.35
N ARG A 810 -73.08 -28.98 -7.02
CA ARG A 810 -74.55 -29.03 -6.94
C ARG A 810 -75.13 -30.30 -7.59
N ILE A 811 -74.51 -30.78 -8.68
CA ILE A 811 -74.85 -32.04 -9.35
C ILE A 811 -74.50 -33.25 -8.47
N SER A 812 -73.34 -33.22 -7.80
CA SER A 812 -72.91 -34.28 -6.86
C SER A 812 -73.83 -34.39 -5.64
N ALA A 813 -74.30 -33.27 -5.08
CA ALA A 813 -75.27 -33.26 -3.99
C ALA A 813 -76.63 -33.88 -4.39
N GLN A 814 -77.11 -33.63 -5.61
CA GLN A 814 -78.30 -34.28 -6.15
C GLN A 814 -78.10 -35.79 -6.43
N ALA A 815 -76.89 -36.21 -6.78
CA ALA A 815 -76.56 -37.63 -6.99
C ALA A 815 -76.62 -38.43 -5.68
N VAL A 816 -76.12 -37.86 -4.57
CA VAL A 816 -76.19 -38.50 -3.23
C VAL A 816 -77.64 -38.68 -2.76
N GLU A 817 -78.51 -37.72 -3.06
CA GLU A 817 -79.94 -37.78 -2.70
C GLU A 817 -80.66 -38.90 -3.48
N LYS A 818 -80.35 -39.06 -4.78
CA LYS A 818 -80.83 -40.18 -5.60
C LYS A 818 -80.26 -41.53 -5.16
N ASP A 819 -79.01 -41.57 -4.72
CA ASP A 819 -78.32 -42.79 -4.26
C ASP A 819 -78.96 -43.36 -2.99
N ASN A 820 -79.34 -42.48 -2.07
CA ASN A 820 -80.08 -42.86 -0.87
C ASN A 820 -81.49 -43.39 -1.20
N ALA A 821 -82.16 -42.83 -2.20
CA ALA A 821 -83.45 -43.33 -2.67
C ALA A 821 -83.35 -44.70 -3.37
N ALA A 822 -82.29 -44.95 -4.13
CA ALA A 822 -82.04 -46.24 -4.80
C ALA A 822 -81.71 -47.37 -3.82
N LYS A 823 -80.94 -47.07 -2.76
CA LYS A 823 -80.67 -48.00 -1.65
C LYS A 823 -81.94 -48.40 -0.90
N ALA A 824 -82.90 -47.49 -0.75
CA ALA A 824 -84.20 -47.80 -0.16
C ALA A 824 -85.05 -48.77 -1.01
N LEU A 825 -84.79 -48.87 -2.32
CA LEU A 825 -85.47 -49.76 -3.26
C LEU A 825 -84.73 -51.09 -3.50
N GLY A 826 -83.61 -51.33 -2.80
CA GLY A 826 -82.85 -52.57 -2.88
C GLY A 826 -81.74 -52.60 -3.95
N PHE A 827 -81.47 -51.47 -4.61
CA PHE A 827 -80.32 -51.31 -5.51
C PHE A 827 -79.11 -50.76 -4.74
N THR A 828 -77.91 -51.15 -5.12
CA THR A 828 -76.67 -50.74 -4.43
C THR A 828 -76.33 -49.27 -4.61
N ASP A 829 -76.69 -48.69 -5.75
CA ASP A 829 -76.53 -47.27 -6.07
C ASP A 829 -77.59 -46.78 -7.07
N ALA A 830 -77.74 -45.45 -7.19
CA ALA A 830 -78.67 -44.82 -8.13
C ALA A 830 -78.41 -45.21 -9.58
N ALA A 831 -77.16 -45.51 -9.92
CA ALA A 831 -76.80 -45.89 -11.26
C ALA A 831 -77.20 -47.35 -11.56
N GLU A 832 -77.26 -48.24 -10.57
CA GLU A 832 -77.78 -49.60 -10.69
C GLU A 832 -79.29 -49.60 -10.86
N ALA A 833 -80.00 -48.75 -10.11
CA ALA A 833 -81.44 -48.57 -10.29
C ALA A 833 -81.78 -48.04 -11.70
N ASP A 834 -81.02 -47.05 -12.20
CA ASP A 834 -81.21 -46.53 -13.55
C ASP A 834 -80.77 -47.51 -14.64
N ARG A 835 -79.66 -48.26 -14.44
CA ARG A 835 -79.24 -49.32 -15.37
C ARG A 835 -80.24 -50.47 -15.43
N ALA A 836 -80.79 -50.90 -14.29
CA ALA A 836 -81.80 -51.95 -14.24
C ALA A 836 -83.08 -51.51 -14.95
N ARG A 837 -83.48 -50.25 -14.77
CA ARG A 837 -84.59 -49.64 -15.52
C ARG A 837 -84.31 -49.63 -17.02
N GLN A 838 -83.18 -49.07 -17.44
CA GLN A 838 -82.80 -48.94 -18.86
C GLN A 838 -82.61 -50.30 -19.53
N PHE A 839 -82.04 -51.30 -18.85
CA PHE A 839 -81.91 -52.66 -19.35
C PHE A 839 -83.27 -53.33 -19.52
N SER A 840 -84.22 -53.14 -18.59
CA SER A 840 -85.59 -53.67 -18.73
C SER A 840 -86.40 -53.01 -19.85
N GLU A 841 -86.03 -51.78 -20.23
CA GLU A 841 -86.65 -51.02 -21.32
C GLU A 841 -86.07 -51.40 -22.70
N LEU A 842 -84.99 -52.20 -22.77
CA LEU A 842 -84.45 -52.72 -24.04
C LEU A 842 -85.26 -53.92 -24.56
N PRO A 843 -85.35 -54.11 -25.90
CA PRO A 843 -85.92 -55.32 -26.50
C PRO A 843 -85.19 -56.61 -26.07
N GLU A 844 -85.93 -57.71 -25.87
CA GLU A 844 -85.41 -58.99 -25.35
C GLU A 844 -84.23 -59.58 -26.17
N ASP A 845 -84.23 -59.35 -27.48
CA ASP A 845 -83.19 -59.82 -28.39
C ASP A 845 -81.85 -59.08 -28.21
N GLU A 846 -81.86 -57.80 -27.82
CA GLU A 846 -80.64 -57.05 -27.52
C GLU A 846 -80.07 -57.41 -26.14
N GLN A 847 -80.92 -57.62 -25.14
CA GLN A 847 -80.50 -58.06 -23.80
C GLN A 847 -79.66 -59.35 -23.86
N THR A 848 -80.08 -60.29 -24.73
CA THR A 848 -79.43 -61.60 -24.87
C THR A 848 -78.05 -61.51 -25.55
N LYS A 849 -77.87 -60.58 -26.49
CA LYS A 849 -76.59 -60.36 -27.20
C LYS A 849 -75.50 -59.81 -26.29
N ILE A 850 -75.83 -58.84 -25.44
CA ILE A 850 -74.88 -58.14 -24.58
C ILE A 850 -74.28 -59.09 -23.53
N LEU A 851 -75.07 -60.02 -23.00
CA LEU A 851 -74.61 -60.98 -22.00
C LEU A 851 -73.57 -61.99 -22.55
N ALA A 852 -73.66 -62.35 -23.83
CA ALA A 852 -72.74 -63.31 -24.45
C ALA A 852 -71.32 -62.73 -24.70
N GLU A 853 -71.19 -61.41 -24.88
CA GLU A 853 -69.91 -60.78 -25.22
C GLU A 853 -69.01 -60.53 -24.00
N ILE A 854 -69.61 -60.40 -22.81
CA ILE A 854 -68.92 -60.12 -21.53
C ILE A 854 -68.19 -61.35 -20.99
N GLU A 855 -68.64 -62.57 -21.27
CA GLU A 855 -67.97 -63.80 -20.81
C GLU A 855 -66.58 -64.03 -21.45
N ASN A 856 -66.31 -63.46 -22.63
CA ASN A 856 -65.08 -63.73 -23.37
C ASN A 856 -63.86 -62.89 -22.92
N ARG A 857 -64.03 -61.81 -22.13
CA ARG A 857 -62.92 -60.87 -21.80
C ARG A 857 -62.16 -61.12 -20.48
N LYS A 858 -62.51 -62.15 -19.69
CA LYS A 858 -61.98 -62.36 -18.31
C LYS A 858 -60.74 -63.30 -18.16
N LYS A 859 -59.92 -63.57 -19.19
CA LYS A 859 -58.81 -64.56 -19.08
C LYS A 859 -57.48 -64.10 -19.69
N SER A 860 -56.43 -63.92 -18.86
CA SER A 860 -55.02 -64.31 -19.12
C SER A 860 -54.20 -64.31 -17.79
N ALA A 861 -53.33 -65.31 -17.58
CA ALA A 861 -52.81 -65.78 -16.28
C ALA A 861 -51.26 -65.96 -16.21
N ILE A 862 -50.71 -66.02 -14.99
CA ILE A 862 -49.29 -66.27 -14.61
C ILE A 862 -48.87 -67.74 -14.89
N PRO A 863 -47.60 -68.05 -15.23
CA PRO A 863 -47.17 -69.42 -15.52
C PRO A 863 -46.79 -70.26 -14.28
N ASP A 864 -47.37 -71.46 -14.13
CA ASP A 864 -46.90 -72.52 -13.22
C ASP A 864 -46.96 -73.88 -13.94
N ARG A 865 -45.79 -74.47 -14.26
CA ARG A 865 -45.69 -75.77 -14.96
C ARG A 865 -45.58 -76.92 -13.94
N PRO A 866 -46.33 -78.02 -14.11
CA PRO A 866 -46.23 -79.18 -13.22
C PRO A 866 -44.88 -79.91 -13.38
N LEU A 867 -44.28 -80.31 -12.25
CA LEU A 867 -43.03 -81.06 -12.20
C LEU A 867 -43.28 -82.58 -12.27
N ALA A 868 -42.60 -83.26 -13.21
CA ALA A 868 -42.54 -84.73 -13.24
C ALA A 868 -41.24 -85.22 -12.56
N ASN A 869 -41.38 -86.16 -11.60
CA ASN A 869 -40.29 -86.83 -10.87
C ASN A 869 -39.25 -85.90 -10.17
N PRO A 870 -39.66 -85.16 -9.12
CA PRO A 870 -38.79 -84.18 -8.42
C PRO A 870 -37.51 -84.78 -7.81
N GLU A 871 -37.57 -86.00 -7.27
CA GLU A 871 -36.43 -86.62 -6.57
C GLU A 871 -35.25 -86.95 -7.51
N GLN A 872 -35.53 -87.46 -8.71
CA GLN A 872 -34.49 -87.76 -9.69
C GLN A 872 -33.83 -86.47 -10.23
N ARG A 873 -34.64 -85.41 -10.40
CA ARG A 873 -34.15 -84.10 -10.82
C ARG A 873 -33.24 -83.49 -9.74
N ALA A 874 -33.69 -83.50 -8.49
CA ALA A 874 -32.89 -83.03 -7.35
C ALA A 874 -31.56 -83.80 -7.23
N LYS A 875 -31.56 -85.12 -7.44
CA LYS A 875 -30.33 -85.93 -7.43
C LYS A 875 -29.35 -85.52 -8.53
N ARG A 876 -29.82 -85.32 -9.76
CA ARG A 876 -28.98 -84.86 -10.90
C ARG A 876 -28.42 -83.46 -10.65
N VAL A 877 -29.24 -82.54 -10.15
CA VAL A 877 -28.80 -81.17 -9.83
C VAL A 877 -27.77 -81.20 -8.70
N ARG A 878 -27.93 -82.06 -7.69
CA ARG A 878 -26.95 -82.24 -6.62
C ARG A 878 -25.61 -82.79 -7.13
N GLU A 879 -25.62 -83.76 -8.05
CA GLU A 879 -24.40 -84.26 -8.71
C GLU A 879 -23.71 -83.18 -9.58
N GLN A 880 -24.48 -82.34 -10.26
CA GLN A 880 -23.95 -81.19 -11.02
C GLN A 880 -23.35 -80.12 -10.09
N ALA A 881 -24.03 -79.83 -8.97
CA ALA A 881 -23.59 -78.85 -7.99
C ALA A 881 -22.25 -79.25 -7.33
N LEU A 882 -22.03 -80.54 -7.04
CA LEU A 882 -20.75 -81.04 -6.52
C LEU A 882 -19.59 -80.82 -7.50
N ASN A 883 -19.85 -80.91 -8.81
CA ASN A 883 -18.86 -80.70 -9.88
C ASN A 883 -18.74 -79.25 -10.36
N ALA A 884 -19.49 -78.31 -9.77
CA ALA A 884 -19.47 -76.91 -10.16
C ALA A 884 -18.10 -76.24 -9.90
N PRO A 885 -17.73 -75.20 -10.67
CA PRO A 885 -16.47 -74.50 -10.50
C PRO A 885 -16.42 -73.68 -9.20
N ASP A 886 -15.26 -73.71 -8.53
CA ASP A 886 -15.02 -72.96 -7.30
C ASP A 886 -14.99 -71.44 -7.53
N LYS A 887 -15.48 -70.67 -6.55
CA LYS A 887 -15.46 -69.20 -6.56
C LYS A 887 -14.09 -68.68 -6.12
N GLN A 888 -13.13 -68.57 -7.05
CA GLN A 888 -11.81 -67.96 -6.79
C GLN A 888 -11.78 -66.49 -7.22
N SER A 889 -11.12 -65.63 -6.43
CA SER A 889 -10.93 -64.20 -6.69
C SER A 889 -9.46 -63.82 -6.51
N GLU A 890 -8.81 -63.32 -7.56
CA GLU A 890 -7.47 -62.71 -7.48
C GLU A 890 -7.57 -61.21 -7.14
N VAL A 891 -6.64 -60.73 -6.29
CA VAL A 891 -6.55 -59.32 -5.90
C VAL A 891 -5.50 -58.60 -6.76
N ARG A 892 -5.96 -57.72 -7.64
CA ARG A 892 -5.21 -56.56 -8.16
C ARG A 892 -6.07 -55.30 -7.87
N GLU A 893 -5.58 -54.10 -8.19
CA GLU A 893 -6.22 -52.81 -7.82
C GLU A 893 -7.72 -52.66 -8.18
N ARG A 894 -8.30 -53.60 -8.94
CA ARG A 894 -9.71 -54.03 -8.81
C ARG A 894 -9.77 -55.56 -8.93
N SER A 895 -10.44 -56.25 -8.00
CA SER A 895 -10.55 -57.72 -8.02
C SER A 895 -11.37 -58.20 -9.22
N VAL A 896 -10.80 -59.03 -10.11
CA VAL A 896 -11.52 -59.64 -11.24
C VAL A 896 -11.73 -61.12 -10.93
N SER A 897 -13.00 -61.56 -10.86
CA SER A 897 -13.33 -62.96 -10.57
C SER A 897 -13.32 -63.81 -11.85
N ILE A 898 -12.45 -64.82 -11.91
CA ILE A 898 -12.30 -65.73 -13.06
C ILE A 898 -13.57 -66.62 -13.19
N GLY A 899 -14.04 -66.86 -14.41
CA GLY A 899 -15.16 -67.77 -14.73
C GLY A 899 -16.58 -67.28 -14.37
N ARG A 900 -16.79 -65.96 -14.20
CA ARG A 900 -18.11 -65.38 -13.84
C ARG A 900 -19.09 -65.26 -15.02
N GLU A 901 -18.59 -65.03 -16.22
CA GLU A 901 -19.43 -64.75 -17.40
C GLU A 901 -20.13 -66.01 -17.90
N ASP A 902 -19.42 -67.14 -18.01
CA ASP A 902 -19.98 -68.42 -18.48
C ASP A 902 -21.17 -68.92 -17.63
N VAL A 903 -21.09 -68.75 -16.29
CA VAL A 903 -22.19 -69.17 -15.39
C VAL A 903 -23.39 -68.24 -15.50
N LYS A 904 -23.17 -66.95 -15.78
CA LYS A 904 -24.27 -66.00 -16.00
C LYS A 904 -25.02 -66.28 -17.30
N GLU A 905 -24.32 -66.73 -18.34
CA GLU A 905 -24.94 -67.11 -19.61
C GLU A 905 -25.80 -68.37 -19.45
N GLN A 906 -25.32 -69.36 -18.70
CA GLN A 906 -26.11 -70.54 -18.31
C GLN A 906 -27.34 -70.17 -17.47
N ALA A 907 -27.21 -69.19 -16.57
CA ALA A 907 -28.31 -68.68 -15.76
C ALA A 907 -29.37 -67.92 -16.59
N ASP A 908 -28.97 -67.09 -17.56
CA ASP A 908 -29.91 -66.42 -18.47
C ASP A 908 -30.77 -67.44 -19.24
N SER A 909 -30.13 -68.47 -19.80
CA SER A 909 -30.81 -69.55 -20.53
C SER A 909 -31.80 -70.30 -19.63
N TYR A 910 -31.36 -70.67 -18.42
CA TYR A 910 -32.20 -71.33 -17.43
C TYR A 910 -33.44 -70.49 -17.06
N LEU A 911 -33.27 -69.19 -16.82
CA LEU A 911 -34.36 -68.32 -16.41
C LEU A 911 -35.38 -68.06 -17.52
N ARG A 912 -34.92 -67.92 -18.77
CA ARG A 912 -35.82 -67.73 -19.93
C ARG A 912 -36.74 -68.92 -20.19
N GLU A 913 -36.30 -70.12 -19.83
CA GLU A 913 -37.11 -71.34 -19.95
C GLU A 913 -38.25 -71.38 -18.93
N HIS A 914 -38.02 -70.83 -17.73
CA HIS A 914 -38.87 -71.05 -16.56
C HIS A 914 -39.89 -69.94 -16.29
N TYR A 915 -39.69 -68.72 -16.81
CA TYR A 915 -40.49 -67.55 -16.42
C TYR A 915 -41.29 -66.90 -17.56
N ARG A 916 -41.73 -67.68 -18.55
CA ARG A 916 -42.62 -67.21 -19.63
C ARG A 916 -44.10 -67.49 -19.31
N ASN A 917 -44.97 -66.50 -19.48
CA ASN A 917 -46.43 -66.63 -19.29
C ASN A 917 -47.09 -67.47 -20.41
N ALA A 918 -48.42 -67.68 -20.32
CA ALA A 918 -49.16 -68.46 -21.31
C ALA A 918 -49.08 -67.87 -22.73
N ASP A 919 -48.91 -66.55 -22.82
CA ASP A 919 -48.77 -65.80 -24.07
C ASP A 919 -47.31 -65.81 -24.60
N GLY A 920 -46.41 -66.53 -23.94
CA GLY A 920 -45.03 -66.71 -24.33
C GLY A 920 -44.11 -65.56 -23.95
N GLU A 921 -44.57 -64.56 -23.19
CA GLU A 921 -43.78 -63.41 -22.77
C GLU A 921 -43.01 -63.67 -21.47
N LEU A 922 -41.76 -63.24 -21.42
CA LEU A 922 -40.93 -63.38 -20.22
C LEU A 922 -41.39 -62.39 -19.13
N THR A 923 -41.53 -62.91 -17.91
CA THR A 923 -42.09 -62.16 -16.77
C THR A 923 -41.04 -61.92 -15.69
N CYS A 924 -41.16 -60.78 -15.00
CA CYS A 924 -40.32 -60.45 -13.86
C CYS A 924 -40.82 -61.17 -12.61
N GLN A 925 -39.91 -61.81 -11.86
CA GLN A 925 -40.26 -62.57 -10.66
C GLN A 925 -40.85 -61.71 -9.51
N LEU A 926 -40.67 -60.38 -9.53
CA LEU A 926 -41.22 -59.48 -8.51
C LEU A 926 -42.56 -58.84 -8.91
N CYS A 927 -42.69 -58.27 -10.12
CA CYS A 927 -43.94 -57.63 -10.53
C CYS A 927 -44.96 -58.57 -11.21
N LYS A 928 -44.56 -59.79 -11.56
CA LYS A 928 -45.41 -60.83 -12.17
C LYS A 928 -46.04 -60.43 -13.52
N GLY A 929 -45.61 -59.30 -14.07
CA GLY A 929 -45.99 -58.80 -15.39
C GLY A 929 -44.91 -59.04 -16.45
N PRO A 930 -45.23 -58.81 -17.73
CA PRO A 930 -44.27 -58.89 -18.81
C PRO A 930 -43.15 -57.87 -18.65
N LEU A 931 -41.96 -58.19 -19.18
CA LEU A 931 -40.80 -57.31 -19.09
C LEU A 931 -41.02 -56.00 -19.88
N PRO A 932 -40.46 -54.87 -19.39
CA PRO A 932 -40.85 -53.54 -19.84
C PRO A 932 -40.40 -53.19 -21.26
N PHE A 933 -39.37 -53.86 -21.80
CA PHE A 933 -38.87 -53.61 -23.14
C PHE A 933 -38.05 -54.80 -23.70
N LYS A 934 -37.86 -54.79 -25.01
CA LYS A 934 -37.01 -55.71 -25.77
C LYS A 934 -35.75 -54.97 -26.24
N LEU A 935 -34.63 -55.68 -26.35
CA LEU A 935 -33.41 -55.21 -26.99
C LEU A 935 -33.61 -55.08 -28.51
N GLU A 936 -32.69 -54.41 -29.20
CA GLU A 936 -32.75 -54.20 -30.65
C GLU A 936 -32.84 -55.50 -31.47
N ASP A 937 -32.36 -56.61 -30.92
CA ASP A 937 -32.44 -57.95 -31.52
C ASP A 937 -33.78 -58.68 -31.24
N GLY A 938 -34.74 -58.00 -30.62
CA GLY A 938 -36.07 -58.51 -30.29
C GLY A 938 -36.14 -59.37 -29.03
N ARG A 939 -35.01 -59.62 -28.33
CA ARG A 939 -35.01 -60.38 -27.07
C ARG A 939 -35.50 -59.50 -25.92
N GLU A 940 -36.31 -60.06 -25.01
CA GLU A 940 -36.73 -59.32 -23.81
C GLU A 940 -35.54 -59.07 -22.89
N TYR A 941 -35.37 -57.81 -22.45
CA TYR A 941 -34.30 -57.41 -21.54
C TYR A 941 -34.68 -57.69 -20.08
N PHE A 942 -33.80 -58.39 -19.37
CA PHE A 942 -33.85 -58.50 -17.91
C PHE A 942 -32.44 -58.60 -17.33
N GLU A 943 -32.34 -58.34 -16.04
CA GLU A 943 -31.11 -58.45 -15.27
C GLU A 943 -31.02 -59.83 -14.62
N VAL A 944 -29.91 -60.53 -14.88
CA VAL A 944 -29.55 -61.77 -14.18
C VAL A 944 -28.89 -61.41 -12.85
N VAL A 945 -29.61 -61.64 -11.74
CA VAL A 945 -29.19 -61.20 -10.40
C VAL A 945 -28.86 -62.39 -9.52
N GLU A 946 -27.65 -62.43 -8.95
CA GLU A 946 -27.22 -63.49 -8.02
C GLU A 946 -28.05 -63.41 -6.73
N PHE A 947 -28.67 -64.54 -6.35
CA PHE A 947 -29.60 -64.62 -5.22
C PHE A 947 -28.85 -64.76 -3.89
N LEU A 948 -28.05 -65.82 -3.72
CA LEU A 948 -27.25 -66.10 -2.50
C LEU A 948 -25.74 -65.97 -2.78
N PRO A 949 -25.12 -64.80 -2.54
CA PRO A 949 -23.71 -64.58 -2.84
C PRO A 949 -22.73 -65.39 -1.97
N GLU A 950 -23.18 -65.95 -0.85
CA GLU A 950 -22.39 -66.70 0.13
C GLU A 950 -22.03 -68.13 -0.28
N LEU A 951 -22.58 -68.65 -1.39
CA LEU A 951 -22.25 -69.99 -1.88
C LEU A 951 -20.81 -70.06 -2.41
N THR A 952 -20.13 -71.19 -2.15
CA THR A 952 -18.69 -71.35 -2.42
C THR A 952 -18.37 -71.75 -3.85
N LYS A 953 -19.32 -72.39 -4.55
CA LYS A 953 -19.26 -72.64 -5.99
C LYS A 953 -20.30 -71.81 -6.74
N ARG A 954 -20.10 -71.68 -8.05
CA ARG A 954 -21.00 -70.91 -8.92
C ARG A 954 -22.09 -71.83 -9.51
N HIS A 955 -23.35 -71.57 -9.18
CA HIS A 955 -24.51 -72.37 -9.62
C HIS A 955 -25.45 -71.53 -10.49
N PRO A 956 -25.81 -71.97 -11.72
CA PRO A 956 -26.76 -71.27 -12.58
C PRO A 956 -28.14 -71.07 -11.94
N GLN A 957 -28.56 -71.98 -11.07
CA GLN A 957 -29.86 -71.95 -10.38
C GLN A 957 -29.90 -70.95 -9.21
N ASN A 958 -28.79 -70.31 -8.86
CA ASN A 958 -28.72 -69.29 -7.81
C ASN A 958 -28.90 -67.86 -8.36
N TYR A 959 -29.65 -67.71 -9.44
CA TYR A 959 -29.86 -66.41 -10.11
C TYR A 959 -31.35 -66.13 -10.34
N LEU A 960 -31.72 -64.85 -10.41
CA LEU A 960 -33.09 -64.37 -10.60
C LEU A 960 -33.24 -63.58 -11.90
N ALA A 961 -34.44 -63.62 -12.47
CA ALA A 961 -34.87 -62.81 -13.61
C ALA A 961 -35.69 -61.59 -13.14
N LEU A 962 -35.04 -60.43 -13.08
CA LEU A 962 -35.65 -59.19 -12.61
C LEU A 962 -35.62 -58.11 -13.69
N CYS A 963 -36.68 -57.28 -13.77
CA CYS A 963 -36.62 -56.07 -14.58
C CYS A 963 -35.59 -55.07 -13.99
N PRO A 964 -35.14 -54.06 -14.75
CA PRO A 964 -34.03 -53.18 -14.35
C PRO A 964 -34.25 -52.53 -12.98
N ASN A 965 -35.48 -52.06 -12.72
CA ASN A 965 -35.84 -51.40 -11.46
C ASN A 965 -35.77 -52.37 -10.28
N HIS A 966 -36.35 -53.57 -10.42
CA HIS A 966 -36.37 -54.56 -9.34
C HIS A 966 -34.98 -55.18 -9.09
N SER A 967 -34.15 -55.30 -10.13
CA SER A 967 -32.74 -55.70 -9.99
C SER A 967 -31.96 -54.70 -9.15
N ALA A 968 -32.12 -53.39 -9.42
CA ALA A 968 -31.48 -52.35 -8.63
C ALA A 968 -31.94 -52.39 -7.16
N MET A 969 -33.24 -52.52 -6.93
CA MET A 969 -33.79 -52.66 -5.57
C MET A 969 -33.20 -53.89 -4.85
N PHE A 970 -33.14 -55.04 -5.51
CA PHE A 970 -32.62 -56.27 -4.91
C PHE A 970 -31.11 -56.22 -4.64
N ARG A 971 -30.31 -55.57 -5.49
CA ARG A 971 -28.84 -55.49 -5.32
C ARG A 971 -28.40 -54.50 -4.25
N PHE A 972 -29.07 -53.34 -4.19
CA PHE A 972 -28.61 -52.21 -3.37
C PHE A 972 -29.41 -51.98 -2.10
N VAL A 973 -30.71 -52.33 -2.08
CA VAL A 973 -31.61 -51.97 -0.98
C VAL A 973 -32.47 -53.17 -0.58
N ASN A 974 -31.82 -54.29 -0.29
CA ASN A 974 -32.48 -55.52 0.15
C ASN A 974 -32.30 -55.72 1.66
N GLY A 975 -33.36 -55.41 2.41
CA GLY A 975 -33.41 -55.54 3.87
C GLY A 975 -33.45 -56.99 4.35
N SER A 976 -33.88 -57.93 3.49
CA SER A 976 -33.96 -59.37 3.81
C SER A 976 -32.66 -60.13 3.55
N ARG A 977 -31.60 -59.48 3.07
CA ARG A 977 -30.38 -60.15 2.55
C ARG A 977 -29.70 -61.13 3.51
N ARG A 978 -29.82 -60.94 4.83
CA ARG A 978 -29.21 -61.81 5.85
C ARG A 978 -30.05 -63.05 6.16
N THR A 979 -31.35 -63.04 5.86
CA THR A 979 -32.29 -64.14 6.16
C THR A 979 -32.69 -64.93 4.92
N LEU A 980 -32.45 -64.41 3.71
CA LEU A 980 -32.86 -65.02 2.43
C LEU A 980 -32.56 -66.51 2.30
N ARG A 981 -31.38 -66.98 2.75
CA ARG A 981 -31.02 -68.39 2.67
C ARG A 981 -31.95 -69.26 3.52
N ASP A 982 -32.18 -68.85 4.76
CA ASP A 982 -33.00 -69.58 5.72
C ASP A 982 -34.49 -69.49 5.31
N ASP A 983 -34.95 -68.28 4.97
CA ASP A 983 -36.32 -68.03 4.50
C ASP A 983 -36.65 -68.83 3.23
N PHE A 984 -35.68 -69.02 2.33
CA PHE A 984 -35.86 -69.83 1.13
C PHE A 984 -35.84 -71.34 1.41
N ARG A 985 -35.03 -71.83 2.39
CA ARG A 985 -35.08 -73.24 2.80
C ARG A 985 -36.46 -73.59 3.35
N ASP A 986 -37.02 -72.69 4.14
CA ASP A 986 -38.32 -72.84 4.79
C ASP A 986 -39.51 -72.41 3.90
N LEU A 987 -39.26 -72.08 2.62
CA LEU A 987 -40.31 -71.67 1.71
C LEU A 987 -41.32 -72.80 1.44
N PHE A 988 -42.57 -72.54 1.84
CA PHE A 988 -43.76 -73.35 1.54
C PHE A 988 -44.67 -72.60 0.55
N GLY A 989 -44.52 -72.88 -0.74
CA GLY A 989 -45.27 -72.23 -1.82
C GLY A 989 -44.34 -71.60 -2.86
N ASN A 990 -44.90 -70.76 -3.73
CA ASN A 990 -44.16 -70.17 -4.85
C ASN A 990 -43.75 -68.71 -4.60
N GLU A 991 -44.03 -68.14 -3.43
CA GLU A 991 -43.77 -66.73 -3.14
C GLU A 991 -42.94 -66.55 -1.87
N LEU A 992 -41.74 -65.99 -2.03
CA LEU A 992 -40.84 -65.62 -0.94
C LEU A 992 -41.05 -64.15 -0.59
N ALA A 993 -41.44 -63.85 0.65
CA ALA A 993 -41.53 -62.48 1.13
C ALA A 993 -40.12 -61.86 1.23
N VAL A 994 -39.96 -60.64 0.71
CA VAL A 994 -38.72 -59.87 0.77
C VAL A 994 -39.02 -58.41 1.03
N VAL A 995 -38.16 -57.76 1.81
CA VAL A 995 -38.24 -56.32 2.07
C VAL A 995 -37.23 -55.61 1.19
N LEU A 996 -37.71 -54.89 0.18
CA LEU A 996 -36.87 -54.12 -0.74
C LEU A 996 -37.22 -52.64 -0.63
N ALA A 997 -36.23 -51.79 -0.36
CA ALA A 997 -36.41 -50.35 -0.14
C ALA A 997 -37.55 -50.02 0.85
N ASP A 998 -37.52 -50.66 2.02
CA ASP A 998 -38.50 -50.52 3.10
C ASP A 998 -39.95 -50.84 2.70
N ARG A 999 -40.13 -51.68 1.66
CA ARG A 999 -41.44 -52.19 1.23
C ARG A 999 -41.48 -53.71 1.26
N ASP A 1000 -42.57 -54.26 1.80
CA ASP A 1000 -42.89 -55.68 1.74
C ASP A 1000 -43.29 -56.05 0.30
N MET A 1001 -42.51 -56.93 -0.32
CA MET A 1001 -42.74 -57.46 -1.66
C MET A 1001 -42.64 -58.98 -1.66
N SER A 1002 -43.08 -59.65 -2.73
CA SER A 1002 -42.89 -61.09 -2.88
C SER A 1002 -42.17 -61.47 -4.17
N LEU A 1003 -41.16 -62.33 -4.04
CA LEU A 1003 -40.44 -62.96 -5.14
C LEU A 1003 -41.11 -64.27 -5.52
N TYR A 1004 -41.59 -64.36 -6.75
CA TYR A 1004 -42.17 -65.59 -7.28
C TYR A 1004 -41.11 -66.57 -7.78
N PHE A 1005 -41.19 -67.82 -7.35
CA PHE A 1005 -40.38 -68.94 -7.82
C PHE A 1005 -41.26 -70.04 -8.43
N SER A 1006 -40.88 -70.52 -9.61
CA SER A 1006 -41.52 -71.72 -10.16
C SER A 1006 -41.18 -72.93 -9.31
N LYS A 1007 -42.08 -73.93 -9.27
CA LYS A 1007 -41.86 -75.16 -8.50
C LYS A 1007 -40.54 -75.84 -8.86
N THR A 1008 -40.16 -75.82 -10.14
CA THR A 1008 -38.88 -76.35 -10.65
C THR A 1008 -37.69 -75.60 -10.07
N HIS A 1009 -37.73 -74.27 -10.07
CA HIS A 1009 -36.63 -73.45 -9.57
C HIS A 1009 -36.41 -73.67 -8.06
N ILE A 1010 -37.49 -73.89 -7.29
CA ILE A 1010 -37.41 -74.19 -5.86
C ILE A 1010 -36.69 -75.52 -5.62
N VAL A 1011 -37.08 -76.58 -6.33
CA VAL A 1011 -36.48 -77.91 -6.16
C VAL A 1011 -34.99 -77.89 -6.53
N ASP A 1012 -34.64 -77.26 -7.64
CA ASP A 1012 -33.26 -77.21 -8.11
C ASP A 1012 -32.36 -76.42 -7.15
N LEU A 1013 -32.82 -75.26 -6.67
CA LEU A 1013 -32.03 -74.43 -5.76
C LEU A 1013 -31.91 -75.05 -4.35
N LYS A 1014 -32.94 -75.75 -3.83
CA LYS A 1014 -32.81 -76.52 -2.59
C LYS A 1014 -31.77 -77.64 -2.72
N ALA A 1015 -31.72 -78.34 -3.86
CA ALA A 1015 -30.71 -79.37 -4.12
C ALA A 1015 -29.27 -78.80 -4.17
N VAL A 1016 -29.09 -77.58 -4.69
CA VAL A 1016 -27.81 -76.86 -4.67
C VAL A 1016 -27.39 -76.52 -3.24
N LEU A 1017 -28.30 -76.01 -2.41
CA LEU A 1017 -28.01 -75.68 -1.01
C LEU A 1017 -27.54 -76.90 -0.21
N ASP A 1018 -28.19 -78.04 -0.41
CA ASP A 1018 -27.78 -79.28 0.25
C ASP A 1018 -26.41 -79.79 -0.23
N ALA A 1019 -26.04 -79.58 -1.49
CA ALA A 1019 -24.71 -79.92 -2.02
C ALA A 1019 -23.60 -79.04 -1.42
N GLU A 1020 -23.85 -77.73 -1.29
CA GLU A 1020 -22.93 -76.77 -0.70
C GLU A 1020 -22.69 -77.03 0.79
N GLU A 1021 -23.71 -77.48 1.52
CA GLU A 1021 -23.55 -77.88 2.94
C GLU A 1021 -22.67 -79.12 3.09
N GLY A 1022 -22.84 -80.14 2.24
CA GLY A 1022 -21.96 -81.31 2.23
C GLY A 1022 -20.50 -80.96 1.88
N LEU A 1023 -20.28 -80.00 0.98
CA LEU A 1023 -18.93 -79.49 0.65
C LEU A 1023 -18.30 -78.70 1.81
N ALA A 1024 -19.09 -77.97 2.59
CA ALA A 1024 -18.64 -77.24 3.76
C ALA A 1024 -18.22 -78.19 4.91
N GLU A 1025 -18.93 -79.32 5.09
CA GLU A 1025 -18.55 -80.37 6.03
C GLU A 1025 -17.25 -81.08 5.62
N ILE A 1026 -17.08 -81.42 4.32
CA ILE A 1026 -15.85 -82.03 3.79
C ILE A 1026 -14.64 -81.09 3.93
N ARG A 1027 -14.81 -79.77 3.69
CA ARG A 1027 -13.74 -78.77 3.89
C ARG A 1027 -13.40 -78.55 5.37
N ARG A 1028 -14.34 -78.72 6.31
CA ARG A 1028 -14.07 -78.72 7.75
C ARG A 1028 -13.26 -79.96 8.19
N MET A 1029 -13.47 -81.11 7.56
CA MET A 1029 -12.69 -82.34 7.84
C MET A 1029 -11.27 -82.35 7.21
N GLN A 1030 -10.97 -81.48 6.24
CA GLN A 1030 -9.64 -81.34 5.61
C GLN A 1030 -8.78 -80.20 6.18
N LYS A 1031 -9.31 -79.39 7.11
CA LYS A 1031 -8.59 -78.29 7.80
C LYS A 1031 -8.30 -78.57 9.30
N ASN A 1032 -8.77 -79.72 9.80
CA ASN A 1032 -8.28 -80.40 11.01
C ASN A 1032 -7.45 -81.61 10.56
#